data_AF-A0A6H9YVF2-F1
#
_entry.id   AF-A0A6H9YVF2-F1
#
_cell.length_a   1.000
_cell.length_b   1.000
_cell.length_c   1.000
_cell.angle_alpha   90.00
_cell.angle_beta   90.00
_cell.angle_gamma   90.00
#
_symmetry.space_group_name_H-M   'P 1'
#
loop_
_entity.id
_entity.type
_entity.pdbx_description
1 polymer ?
#
loop_
_entity_poly.entity_id
_entity_poly.type
_entity_poly.pdbx_seq_one_letter_code
_entity_poly.pdbx_strand_id
1 'polypeptide(L)'
;MTQFPQLPAPADLAAAGPKGAKKMLTKAAAPLPAAELAPFFEQACRELVRAGESELAFWAFGQARKVEKDHPALLDLDRVQDVFLELVPAGGVGPAALRDYAKTLAAELPGEEAHGRFREVICAGFDAGLIPYARIFPDLRTLARAAKIKKRDEEAFLAERLLRAGLMPIASHQVWAAAREPLAAVAGRDEELMKLLIAAEPDRIRHEEESGEEVAEEIRQMWLESLAESGAGAHLSAQWFGVTGRGCAAAVLLKLVDQAGSRLFPRGEVVFGEETDPALPPPDYRHIIPRKEITTDSPRWWGPGFDAGQQAAEVASGPEGRERFASLLDAFVRDLGYFGNVDYAATVKALWGLPETREVLSKAVDAWKADAGRSDLPFMYNALHQLVRLFSSGGFLDLEPGVAEGLEPADPVDALLAALRGGIPAELAVPGNGSPHKSPKSGRTIVQHLGYLTITDRSSWNTSASVLGDGDLSVRLPRLPDGLLPWYDGKTGLLSRIQDGVWQTFRVEGRTGQTVALTLDPDTATARPEAPGASEVTFPGAAGPSEIRLSRGAITVTAPDGTRTARLLFSPIMSTKGGLVPPPGWWPRREPVDPDGSAALRRLDRERATRLLEATLTGPRAATDALEAVLPEVTAPALRDGVLEAARTAVECLLLAIDLRDRIGRPQPPALPALVSPASGLPFARTTARTRWLVRQRLVARALESATTDEPTTDKPYLVRTASLPFGGHVGVDLSTLAGYALPAVLPWTSDTLREGILDVLRLWANAPIGDGTGACRIVSLTPAGGEGQSSAERQMVDRQLEKAAPGELWRTPNGALLILNYQRHDRTATAVEYSPGGTFDPIEPPGWQAARAPIPCWGNADRVVRLIQLLTDRGPATIDAAATVNNLAERAGLGVADAVEICRFPAEVLDDDIPTTGATLSYSMRDAVRERLMPDDPADLWITGLAVDAAADWWRTHGE
;
A
#
# COMPACT_ATOMS: atom_id res chain seq x y z
N MET A 1 23.83 -73.45 41.12
CA MET A 1 22.89 -74.56 41.43
C MET A 1 21.49 -73.97 41.36
N THR A 2 20.62 -74.55 40.53
CA THR A 2 19.32 -73.98 40.14
C THR A 2 18.34 -73.93 41.31
N GLN A 3 17.86 -72.74 41.65
CA GLN A 3 16.91 -72.49 42.73
C GLN A 3 15.54 -73.16 42.49
N PHE A 4 15.24 -73.54 41.23
CA PHE A 4 14.04 -74.25 40.80
C PHE A 4 14.38 -75.41 39.84
N PRO A 5 14.61 -76.64 40.33
CA PRO A 5 14.94 -77.79 39.49
C PRO A 5 13.83 -78.20 38.50
N GLN A 6 12.59 -77.75 38.73
CA GLN A 6 11.42 -77.96 37.89
C GLN A 6 11.30 -76.97 36.70
N LEU A 7 12.19 -75.98 36.59
CA LEU A 7 12.20 -75.04 35.47
C LEU A 7 12.68 -75.76 34.19
N PRO A 8 11.88 -75.83 33.11
CA PRO A 8 12.31 -76.47 31.86
C PRO A 8 13.52 -75.76 31.25
N ALA A 9 14.39 -76.50 30.56
CA ALA A 9 15.55 -75.92 29.91
C ALA A 9 15.12 -74.95 28.78
N PRO A 10 15.83 -73.84 28.55
CA PRO A 10 15.47 -72.87 27.50
C PRO A 10 15.38 -73.47 26.11
N ALA A 11 16.23 -74.46 25.80
CA ALA A 11 16.20 -75.18 24.53
C ALA A 11 14.87 -75.93 24.30
N ASP A 12 14.30 -76.52 25.36
CA ASP A 12 13.01 -77.21 25.30
C ASP A 12 11.84 -76.22 25.15
N LEU A 13 11.95 -75.06 25.78
CA LEU A 13 10.96 -73.97 25.66
C LEU A 13 10.97 -73.38 24.25
N ALA A 14 12.14 -73.11 23.67
CA ALA A 14 12.27 -72.63 22.30
C ALA A 14 11.70 -73.64 21.29
N ALA A 15 12.03 -74.94 21.44
CA ALA A 15 11.55 -76.02 20.57
C ALA A 15 10.02 -76.21 20.61
N ALA A 16 9.37 -75.91 21.74
CA ALA A 16 7.92 -76.03 21.90
C ALA A 16 7.12 -74.88 21.25
N GLY A 17 7.80 -73.83 20.78
CA GLY A 17 7.21 -72.61 20.25
C GLY A 17 6.43 -71.79 21.28
N PRO A 18 6.00 -70.55 20.95
CA PRO A 18 5.51 -69.59 21.96
C PRO A 18 4.32 -70.07 22.79
N LYS A 19 3.38 -70.80 22.18
CA LYS A 19 2.20 -71.35 22.87
C LYS A 19 2.56 -72.58 23.72
N GLY A 20 3.50 -73.41 23.27
CA GLY A 20 3.97 -74.59 23.99
C GLY A 20 4.81 -74.22 25.21
N ALA A 21 5.77 -73.31 25.02
CA ALA A 21 6.62 -72.77 26.08
C ALA A 21 5.80 -72.18 27.24
N LYS A 22 4.79 -71.35 26.94
CA LYS A 22 3.88 -70.77 27.95
C LYS A 22 3.17 -71.85 28.74
N LYS A 23 2.62 -72.89 28.08
CA LYS A 23 1.96 -74.03 28.74
C LYS A 23 2.92 -74.82 29.63
N MET A 24 4.15 -75.06 29.17
CA MET A 24 5.17 -75.78 29.94
C MET A 24 5.56 -75.01 31.20
N LEU A 25 5.80 -73.69 31.08
CA LEU A 25 6.09 -72.83 32.22
C LEU A 25 4.93 -72.75 33.21
N THR A 26 3.68 -72.60 32.74
CA THR A 26 2.50 -72.61 33.62
C THR A 26 2.32 -73.95 34.33
N LYS A 27 2.57 -75.08 33.63
CA LYS A 27 2.49 -76.41 34.24
C LYS A 27 3.57 -76.64 35.29
N ALA A 28 4.79 -76.15 35.04
CA ALA A 28 5.90 -76.22 35.98
C ALA A 28 5.71 -75.31 37.21
N ALA A 29 5.00 -74.19 37.05
CA ALA A 29 4.65 -73.27 38.14
C ALA A 29 3.48 -73.77 39.00
N ALA A 30 2.53 -74.54 38.44
CA ALA A 30 1.31 -74.97 39.11
C ALA A 30 1.45 -75.62 40.50
N PRO A 31 2.48 -76.45 40.80
CA PRO A 31 2.63 -77.06 42.12
C PRO A 31 3.31 -76.17 43.16
N LEU A 32 3.76 -74.96 42.80
CA LEU A 32 4.55 -74.09 43.70
C LEU A 32 3.65 -73.27 44.62
N PRO A 33 4.09 -73.01 45.87
CA PRO A 33 3.39 -72.09 46.77
C PRO A 33 3.42 -70.66 46.21
N ALA A 34 2.42 -69.85 46.56
CA ALA A 34 2.27 -68.48 46.04
C ALA A 34 3.54 -67.60 46.23
N ALA A 35 4.27 -67.78 47.33
CA ALA A 35 5.52 -67.08 47.62
C ALA A 35 6.69 -67.42 46.67
N GLU A 36 6.65 -68.57 46.00
CA GLU A 36 7.70 -69.02 45.07
C GLU A 36 7.37 -68.74 43.60
N LEU A 37 6.11 -68.40 43.29
CA LEU A 37 5.64 -68.20 41.91
C LEU A 37 6.33 -67.01 41.21
N ALA A 38 6.45 -65.86 41.88
CA ALA A 38 7.11 -64.68 41.30
C ALA A 38 8.62 -64.92 41.07
N PRO A 39 9.40 -65.39 42.06
CA PRO A 39 10.81 -65.78 41.84
C PRO A 39 11.00 -66.86 40.77
N PHE A 40 10.07 -67.82 40.64
CA PHE A 40 10.10 -68.84 39.59
C PHE A 40 10.00 -68.21 38.19
N PHE A 41 9.04 -67.31 37.98
CA PHE A 41 8.85 -66.63 36.70
C PHE A 41 9.97 -65.62 36.39
N GLU A 42 10.59 -65.01 37.41
CA GLU A 42 11.80 -64.20 37.25
C GLU A 42 12.99 -65.03 36.79
N GLN A 43 13.20 -66.21 37.41
CA GLN A 43 14.24 -67.14 36.97
C GLN A 43 13.97 -67.63 35.53
N ALA A 44 12.72 -67.92 35.19
CA ALA A 44 12.34 -68.25 33.81
C ALA A 44 12.68 -67.12 32.83
N CYS A 45 12.40 -65.86 33.20
CA CYS A 45 12.77 -64.70 32.41
C CYS A 45 14.28 -64.61 32.20
N ARG A 46 15.11 -64.77 33.25
CA ARG A 46 16.57 -64.77 33.15
C ARG A 46 17.09 -65.79 32.14
N GLU A 47 16.60 -67.03 32.22
CA GLU A 47 17.05 -68.09 31.31
C GLU A 47 16.58 -67.87 29.87
N LEU A 48 15.38 -67.31 29.66
CA LEU A 48 14.87 -66.97 28.33
C LEU A 48 15.61 -65.81 27.69
N VAL A 49 15.98 -64.79 28.47
CA VAL A 49 16.84 -63.68 28.00
C VAL A 49 18.19 -64.21 27.54
N ARG A 50 18.84 -65.08 28.32
CA ARG A 50 20.11 -65.70 27.94
C ARG A 50 20.01 -66.54 26.66
N ALA A 51 18.83 -67.07 26.37
CA ALA A 51 18.54 -67.83 25.16
C ALA A 51 18.12 -66.96 23.95
N GLY A 52 17.97 -65.65 24.12
CA GLY A 52 17.53 -64.72 23.06
C GLY A 52 16.01 -64.72 22.80
N GLU A 53 15.22 -65.41 23.62
CA GLU A 53 13.77 -65.58 23.45
C GLU A 53 12.97 -64.42 24.07
N SER A 54 13.11 -63.22 23.47
CA SER A 54 12.65 -61.94 24.03
C SER A 54 11.14 -61.88 24.30
N GLU A 55 10.29 -62.38 23.38
CA GLU A 55 8.83 -62.37 23.57
C GLU A 55 8.38 -63.26 24.74
N LEU A 56 9.05 -64.40 24.92
CA LEU A 56 8.77 -65.33 26.01
C LEU A 56 9.29 -64.79 27.33
N ALA A 57 10.45 -64.13 27.33
CA ALA A 57 11.00 -63.42 28.49
C ALA A 57 10.03 -62.33 28.98
N PHE A 58 9.52 -61.48 28.09
CA PHE A 58 8.52 -60.46 28.44
C PHE A 58 7.26 -61.06 29.05
N TRP A 59 6.80 -62.19 28.51
CA TRP A 59 5.65 -62.89 29.06
C TRP A 59 5.92 -63.46 30.47
N ALA A 60 7.07 -64.11 30.66
CA ALA A 60 7.46 -64.67 31.96
C ALA A 60 7.59 -63.57 33.01
N PHE A 61 8.27 -62.46 32.67
CA PHE A 61 8.34 -61.29 33.54
C PHE A 61 6.95 -60.74 33.88
N GLY A 62 6.05 -60.63 32.89
CA GLY A 62 4.67 -60.22 33.11
C GLY A 62 3.89 -61.16 34.04
N GLN A 63 4.15 -62.47 34.03
CA GLN A 63 3.54 -63.40 34.98
C GLN A 63 4.06 -63.19 36.40
N ALA A 64 5.35 -62.92 36.59
CA ALA A 64 5.91 -62.60 37.91
C ALA A 64 5.21 -61.36 38.52
N ARG A 65 5.06 -60.29 37.73
CA ARG A 65 4.36 -59.06 38.16
C ARG A 65 2.86 -59.29 38.39
N LYS A 66 2.23 -60.18 37.63
CA LYS A 66 0.82 -60.54 37.83
C LYS A 66 0.61 -61.26 39.16
N VAL A 67 1.48 -62.19 39.53
CA VAL A 67 1.42 -62.91 40.81
C VAL A 67 1.47 -61.93 41.99
N GLU A 68 2.36 -60.94 41.94
CA GLU A 68 2.47 -59.92 42.99
C GLU A 68 1.23 -59.02 43.07
N LYS A 69 0.63 -58.70 41.93
CA LYS A 69 -0.64 -57.95 41.89
C LYS A 69 -1.81 -58.75 42.47
N ASP A 70 -1.86 -60.06 42.19
CA ASP A 70 -2.91 -60.96 42.68
C ASP A 70 -2.69 -61.31 44.17
N HIS A 71 -1.46 -61.16 44.69
CA HIS A 71 -1.08 -61.38 46.09
C HIS A 71 -0.27 -60.21 46.69
N PRO A 72 -0.89 -59.04 46.97
CA PRO A 72 -0.17 -57.84 47.40
C PRO A 72 0.67 -58.01 48.68
N ALA A 73 0.28 -58.93 49.59
CA ALA A 73 1.03 -59.22 50.81
C ALA A 73 2.41 -59.86 50.56
N LEU A 74 2.69 -60.31 49.33
CA LEU A 74 3.96 -60.89 48.91
C LEU A 74 4.83 -59.90 48.10
N LEU A 75 4.36 -58.67 47.89
CA LEU A 75 5.11 -57.65 47.18
C LEU A 75 6.29 -57.15 48.02
N ASP A 76 7.49 -57.43 47.54
CA ASP A 76 8.75 -56.95 48.10
C ASP A 76 9.36 -55.94 47.11
N LEU A 77 9.26 -54.66 47.43
CA LEU A 77 9.67 -53.57 46.54
C LEU A 77 11.19 -53.48 46.33
N ASP A 78 11.99 -53.93 47.30
CA ASP A 78 13.45 -53.93 47.17
C ASP A 78 13.88 -55.05 46.23
N ARG A 79 13.34 -56.26 46.40
CA ARG A 79 13.55 -57.35 45.44
C ARG A 79 13.07 -56.98 44.04
N VAL A 80 11.89 -56.35 43.92
CA VAL A 80 11.37 -55.92 42.61
C VAL A 80 12.29 -54.87 41.98
N GLN A 81 12.78 -53.88 42.73
CA GLN A 81 13.78 -52.90 42.22
C GLN A 81 15.03 -53.62 41.70
N ASP A 82 15.62 -54.53 42.48
CA ASP A 82 16.81 -55.28 42.07
C ASP A 82 16.58 -56.08 40.77
N VAL A 83 15.41 -56.71 40.66
CA VAL A 83 15.01 -57.49 39.48
C VAL A 83 14.82 -56.58 38.26
N PHE A 84 14.27 -55.38 38.43
CA PHE A 84 14.20 -54.39 37.34
C PHE A 84 15.59 -53.88 36.94
N LEU A 85 16.48 -53.59 37.91
CA LEU A 85 17.87 -53.19 37.65
C LEU A 85 18.67 -54.29 36.93
N GLU A 86 18.36 -55.57 37.18
CA GLU A 86 18.96 -56.71 36.49
C GLU A 86 18.40 -56.89 35.08
N LEU A 87 17.08 -56.97 34.94
CA LEU A 87 16.43 -57.47 33.73
C LEU A 87 16.13 -56.40 32.68
N VAL A 88 16.06 -55.12 33.07
CA VAL A 88 15.89 -54.02 32.10
C VAL A 88 17.11 -53.87 31.21
N PRO A 89 18.35 -53.80 31.72
CA PRO A 89 19.57 -53.80 30.90
C PRO A 89 19.72 -55.07 30.04
N ALA A 90 19.24 -56.21 30.54
CA ALA A 90 19.31 -57.49 29.84
C ALA A 90 18.26 -57.63 28.71
N GLY A 91 17.34 -56.67 28.54
CA GLY A 91 16.29 -56.72 27.52
C GLY A 91 15.15 -57.69 27.85
N GLY A 92 14.99 -58.09 29.12
CA GLY A 92 13.93 -59.01 29.57
C GLY A 92 12.62 -58.33 29.96
N VAL A 93 12.54 -57.00 29.89
CA VAL A 93 11.39 -56.22 30.35
C VAL A 93 10.80 -55.38 29.22
N GLY A 94 9.51 -55.59 28.94
CA GLY A 94 8.79 -54.84 27.91
C GLY A 94 8.25 -53.49 28.42
N PRO A 95 7.93 -52.54 27.50
CA PRO A 95 7.45 -51.20 27.86
C PRO A 95 6.24 -51.16 28.79
N ALA A 96 5.28 -52.10 28.63
CA ALA A 96 4.09 -52.14 29.48
C ALA A 96 4.44 -52.38 30.96
N ALA A 97 5.44 -53.24 31.21
CA ALA A 97 5.86 -53.57 32.56
C ALA A 97 6.62 -52.41 33.24
N LEU A 98 7.41 -51.65 32.49
CA LEU A 98 8.02 -50.40 32.99
C LEU A 98 6.97 -49.36 33.40
N ARG A 99 5.90 -49.20 32.60
CA ARG A 99 4.80 -48.27 32.94
C ARG A 99 4.06 -48.70 34.19
N ASP A 100 3.76 -49.99 34.30
CA ASP A 100 3.06 -50.51 35.48
C ASP A 100 3.96 -50.42 36.71
N TYR A 101 5.28 -50.59 36.55
CA TYR A 101 6.24 -50.36 37.63
C TYR A 101 6.26 -48.91 38.13
N ALA A 102 6.29 -47.93 37.22
CA ALA A 102 6.18 -46.51 37.60
C ALA A 102 4.90 -46.23 38.40
N LYS A 103 3.76 -46.84 38.02
CA LYS A 103 2.50 -46.72 38.76
C LYS A 103 2.56 -47.38 40.14
N THR A 104 3.15 -48.56 40.24
CA THR A 104 3.35 -49.26 41.52
C THR A 104 4.21 -48.43 42.45
N LEU A 105 5.35 -47.91 41.99
CA LEU A 105 6.20 -47.02 42.78
C LEU A 105 5.46 -45.76 43.25
N ALA A 106 4.67 -45.14 42.37
CA ALA A 106 3.87 -43.96 42.71
C ALA A 106 2.76 -44.25 43.74
N ALA A 107 2.27 -45.48 43.83
CA ALA A 107 1.22 -45.88 44.75
C ALA A 107 1.77 -46.25 46.14
N GLU A 108 2.93 -46.90 46.18
CA GLU A 108 3.46 -47.53 47.39
C GLU A 108 4.54 -46.73 48.13
N LEU A 109 5.23 -45.78 47.45
CA LEU A 109 6.36 -45.05 48.02
C LEU A 109 6.14 -43.52 48.06
N PRO A 110 6.82 -42.79 48.98
CA PRO A 110 6.90 -41.33 48.91
C PRO A 110 7.46 -40.86 47.56
N GLY A 111 6.97 -39.72 47.07
CA GLY A 111 7.26 -39.26 45.71
C GLY A 111 8.75 -39.15 45.35
N GLU A 112 9.60 -38.72 46.27
CA GLU A 112 11.06 -38.61 46.07
C GLU A 112 11.72 -39.99 45.89
N GLU A 113 11.34 -40.97 46.69
CA GLU A 113 11.88 -42.33 46.62
C GLU A 113 11.36 -43.08 45.38
N ALA A 114 10.06 -42.97 45.08
CA ALA A 114 9.45 -43.53 43.89
C ALA A 114 10.13 -43.03 42.60
N HIS A 115 10.40 -41.72 42.55
CA HIS A 115 11.08 -41.07 41.44
C HIS A 115 12.54 -41.51 41.31
N GLY A 116 13.29 -41.54 42.41
CA GLY A 116 14.68 -41.98 42.43
C GLY A 116 14.87 -43.41 41.95
N ARG A 117 14.09 -44.35 42.47
CA ARG A 117 14.13 -45.77 42.08
C ARG A 117 13.81 -45.99 40.61
N PHE A 118 12.77 -45.31 40.10
CA PHE A 118 12.40 -45.44 38.69
C PHE A 118 13.47 -44.85 37.76
N ARG A 119 14.04 -43.69 38.10
CA ARG A 119 15.14 -43.08 37.34
C ARG A 119 16.35 -44.00 37.26
N GLU A 120 16.71 -44.68 38.35
CA GLU A 120 17.84 -45.62 38.39
C GLU A 120 17.67 -46.75 37.38
N VAL A 121 16.49 -47.40 37.37
CA VAL A 121 16.16 -48.48 36.43
C VAL A 121 16.23 -48.01 34.98
N ILE A 122 15.64 -46.85 34.68
CA ILE A 122 15.65 -46.30 33.33
C ILE A 122 17.08 -45.92 32.90
N CYS A 123 17.89 -45.36 33.80
CA CYS A 123 19.29 -45.03 33.51
C CYS A 123 20.12 -46.27 33.20
N ALA A 124 19.96 -47.35 33.97
CA ALA A 124 20.62 -48.63 33.71
C ALA A 124 20.17 -49.22 32.37
N GLY A 125 18.88 -49.11 32.05
CA GLY A 125 18.36 -49.49 30.74
C GLY A 125 19.00 -48.71 29.60
N PHE A 126 19.09 -47.38 29.72
CA PHE A 126 19.71 -46.55 28.69
C PHE A 126 21.21 -46.83 28.50
N ASP A 127 21.96 -47.10 29.57
CA ASP A 127 23.37 -47.53 29.45
C ASP A 127 23.53 -48.83 28.69
N ALA A 128 22.51 -49.69 28.71
CA ALA A 128 22.47 -50.95 27.97
C ALA A 128 21.81 -50.85 26.58
N GLY A 129 21.44 -49.65 26.13
CA GLY A 129 20.85 -49.43 24.81
C GLY A 129 19.32 -49.63 24.73
N LEU A 130 18.60 -49.56 25.85
CA LEU A 130 17.13 -49.62 25.86
C LEU A 130 16.54 -48.48 25.02
N ILE A 131 15.80 -48.82 23.96
CA ILE A 131 15.07 -47.85 23.16
C ILE A 131 13.96 -47.21 24.02
N PRO A 132 13.89 -45.86 24.12
CA PRO A 132 12.90 -45.19 24.94
C PRO A 132 11.48 -45.46 24.43
N TYR A 133 10.59 -45.89 25.32
CA TYR A 133 9.19 -46.14 24.98
C TYR A 133 8.38 -44.83 24.96
N ALA A 134 7.34 -44.77 24.11
CA ALA A 134 6.56 -43.56 23.81
C ALA A 134 6.02 -42.75 25.02
N ARG A 135 5.90 -43.35 26.21
CA ARG A 135 5.35 -42.70 27.42
C ARG A 135 6.38 -42.35 28.48
N ILE A 136 7.68 -42.53 28.22
CA ILE A 136 8.73 -42.30 29.20
C ILE A 136 8.71 -40.86 29.78
N PHE A 137 8.55 -39.84 28.93
CA PHE A 137 8.41 -38.45 29.35
C PHE A 137 7.18 -38.23 30.26
N PRO A 138 5.94 -38.58 29.84
CA PRO A 138 4.78 -38.50 30.71
C PRO A 138 4.88 -39.23 32.06
N ASP A 139 5.46 -40.43 32.07
CA ASP A 139 5.55 -41.25 33.28
C ASP A 139 6.54 -40.63 34.26
N LEU A 140 7.73 -40.20 33.79
CA LEU A 140 8.69 -39.47 34.61
C LEU A 140 8.16 -38.12 35.09
N ARG A 141 7.43 -37.36 34.26
CA ARG A 141 6.76 -36.11 34.70
C ARG A 141 5.80 -36.34 35.87
N THR A 142 5.09 -37.47 35.86
CA THR A 142 4.13 -37.81 36.91
C THR A 142 4.85 -38.09 38.23
N LEU A 143 5.92 -38.88 38.18
CA LEU A 143 6.75 -39.17 39.34
C LEU A 143 7.49 -37.92 39.86
N ALA A 144 8.08 -37.12 38.96
CA ALA A 144 8.77 -35.88 39.31
C ALA A 144 7.84 -34.88 40.01
N ARG A 145 6.58 -34.77 39.56
CA ARG A 145 5.57 -33.94 40.22
C ARG A 145 5.30 -34.40 41.65
N ALA A 146 5.23 -35.71 41.90
CA ALA A 146 5.08 -36.26 43.25
C ALA A 146 6.31 -35.98 44.12
N ALA A 147 7.50 -35.99 43.53
CA ALA A 147 8.78 -35.63 44.16
C ALA A 147 9.01 -34.11 44.33
N LYS A 148 8.06 -33.25 43.90
CA LYS A 148 8.21 -31.78 43.87
C LYS A 148 9.37 -31.27 42.99
N ILE A 149 9.80 -32.07 42.02
CA ILE A 149 10.78 -31.68 40.99
C ILE A 149 10.03 -30.93 39.88
N LYS A 150 10.62 -29.83 39.40
CA LYS A 150 9.99 -29.05 38.32
C LYS A 150 10.02 -29.84 37.03
N LYS A 151 8.91 -29.81 36.28
CA LYS A 151 8.78 -30.43 34.95
C LYS A 151 10.01 -30.17 34.06
N ARG A 152 10.44 -28.91 33.97
CA ARG A 152 11.59 -28.50 33.14
C ARG A 152 12.88 -29.21 33.51
N ASP A 153 13.14 -29.40 34.80
CA ASP A 153 14.38 -30.01 35.29
C ASP A 153 14.38 -31.52 35.02
N GLU A 154 13.21 -32.16 35.15
CA GLU A 154 13.02 -33.58 34.80
C GLU A 154 13.24 -33.84 33.31
N GLU A 155 12.64 -33.00 32.47
CA GLU A 155 12.73 -33.16 31.02
C GLU A 155 14.13 -32.87 30.50
N ALA A 156 14.81 -31.87 31.08
CA ALA A 156 16.21 -31.57 30.77
C ALA A 156 17.12 -32.75 31.10
N PHE A 157 16.95 -33.37 32.28
CA PHE A 157 17.67 -34.58 32.66
C PHE A 157 17.46 -35.71 31.65
N LEU A 158 16.21 -35.97 31.26
CA LEU A 158 15.90 -37.05 30.34
C LEU A 158 16.46 -36.78 28.93
N ALA A 159 16.34 -35.54 28.44
CA ALA A 159 16.88 -35.14 27.14
C ALA A 159 18.40 -35.26 27.09
N GLU A 160 19.10 -34.77 28.11
CA GLU A 160 20.55 -34.93 28.25
C GLU A 160 20.93 -36.41 28.26
N ARG A 161 20.22 -37.22 29.05
CA ARG A 161 20.54 -38.64 29.18
C ARG A 161 20.36 -39.41 27.87
N LEU A 162 19.28 -39.15 27.14
CA LEU A 162 19.00 -39.76 25.84
C LEU A 162 20.03 -39.37 24.78
N LEU A 163 20.51 -38.12 24.78
CA LEU A 163 21.59 -37.67 23.90
C LEU A 163 22.91 -38.38 24.22
N ARG A 164 23.30 -38.42 25.49
CA ARG A 164 24.56 -39.07 25.92
C ARG A 164 24.55 -40.57 25.66
N ALA A 165 23.39 -41.22 25.73
CA ALA A 165 23.23 -42.63 25.41
C ALA A 165 23.13 -42.91 23.90
N GLY A 166 23.05 -41.89 23.04
CA GLY A 166 22.93 -42.07 21.59
C GLY A 166 21.61 -42.68 21.15
N LEU A 167 20.54 -42.53 21.93
CA LEU A 167 19.26 -43.21 21.71
C LEU A 167 18.26 -42.41 20.89
N MET A 168 18.50 -41.11 20.70
CA MET A 168 17.61 -40.23 19.94
C MET A 168 17.43 -40.62 18.46
N PRO A 169 18.47 -41.04 17.69
CA PRO A 169 18.31 -41.42 16.28
C PRO A 169 17.23 -42.48 16.02
N ILE A 170 17.04 -43.41 16.96
CA ILE A 170 16.12 -44.55 16.87
C ILE A 170 14.87 -44.38 17.75
N ALA A 171 14.70 -43.23 18.40
CA ALA A 171 13.57 -42.96 19.28
C ALA A 171 12.26 -42.77 18.49
N SER A 172 11.12 -43.17 19.05
CA SER A 172 9.83 -43.05 18.36
C SER A 172 9.38 -41.60 18.19
N HIS A 173 8.44 -41.36 17.27
CA HIS A 173 7.81 -40.05 17.06
C HIS A 173 7.31 -39.40 18.36
N GLN A 174 6.67 -40.14 19.27
CA GLN A 174 6.18 -39.58 20.53
C GLN A 174 7.32 -39.15 21.47
N VAL A 175 8.46 -39.82 21.42
CA VAL A 175 9.64 -39.44 22.20
C VAL A 175 10.25 -38.17 21.64
N TRP A 176 10.44 -38.08 20.31
CA TRP A 176 10.89 -36.85 19.65
C TRP A 176 9.97 -35.66 19.94
N ALA A 177 8.66 -35.83 19.78
CA ALA A 177 7.68 -34.80 20.07
C ALA A 177 7.74 -34.31 21.53
N ALA A 178 8.00 -35.20 22.48
CA ALA A 178 8.13 -34.85 23.89
C ALA A 178 9.50 -34.26 24.26
N ALA A 179 10.55 -34.62 23.53
CA ALA A 179 11.94 -34.23 23.77
C ALA A 179 12.34 -32.95 23.05
N ARG A 180 11.61 -32.50 22.02
CA ARG A 180 11.96 -31.37 21.15
C ARG A 180 12.42 -30.11 21.88
N GLU A 181 11.57 -29.56 22.76
CA GLU A 181 11.87 -28.35 23.55
C GLU A 181 12.96 -28.61 24.61
N PRO A 182 12.93 -29.71 25.39
CA PRO A 182 14.01 -30.05 26.32
C PRO A 182 15.38 -30.20 25.66
N LEU A 183 15.47 -30.88 24.51
CA LEU A 183 16.69 -31.06 23.73
C LEU A 183 17.26 -29.71 23.29
N ALA A 184 16.41 -28.84 22.75
CA ALA A 184 16.82 -27.49 22.37
C ALA A 184 17.37 -26.69 23.56
N ALA A 185 16.70 -26.80 24.72
CA ALA A 185 17.07 -26.07 25.92
C ALA A 185 18.39 -26.54 26.55
N VAL A 186 18.69 -27.86 26.56
CA VAL A 186 19.95 -28.38 27.10
C VAL A 186 21.12 -28.15 26.13
N ALA A 187 20.92 -28.39 24.84
CA ALA A 187 21.94 -28.15 23.81
C ALA A 187 22.31 -26.67 23.70
N GLY A 188 21.36 -25.75 23.84
CA GLY A 188 21.65 -24.31 23.82
C GLY A 188 22.46 -23.79 25.01
N ARG A 189 22.76 -24.64 26.01
CA ARG A 189 23.52 -24.27 27.22
C ARG A 189 24.86 -25.00 27.34
N ASP A 190 25.05 -26.09 26.61
CA ASP A 190 26.20 -26.99 26.73
C ASP A 190 26.69 -27.40 25.33
N GLU A 191 27.95 -27.08 25.02
CA GLU A 191 28.54 -27.28 23.70
C GLU A 191 28.72 -28.78 23.36
N GLU A 192 28.95 -29.65 24.34
CA GLU A 192 29.06 -31.09 24.11
C GLU A 192 27.68 -31.68 23.81
N LEU A 193 26.63 -31.26 24.53
CA LEU A 193 25.26 -31.66 24.22
C LEU A 193 24.79 -31.11 22.86
N MET A 194 25.26 -29.92 22.46
CA MET A 194 25.05 -29.39 21.11
C MET A 194 25.65 -30.31 20.04
N LYS A 195 26.90 -30.76 20.19
CA LYS A 195 27.54 -31.71 19.27
C LYS A 195 26.78 -33.03 19.19
N LEU A 196 26.32 -33.56 20.33
CA LEU A 196 25.52 -34.78 20.38
C LEU A 196 24.17 -34.60 19.70
N LEU A 197 23.49 -33.46 19.86
CA LEU A 197 22.23 -33.18 19.18
C LEU A 197 22.43 -33.07 17.66
N ILE A 198 23.53 -32.46 17.19
CA ILE A 198 23.89 -32.42 15.76
C ILE A 198 24.16 -33.83 15.21
N ALA A 199 24.82 -34.69 16.00
CA ALA A 199 25.09 -36.08 15.60
C ALA A 199 23.86 -37.00 15.68
N ALA A 200 22.79 -36.57 16.37
CA ALA A 200 21.58 -37.35 16.58
C ALA A 200 20.60 -37.31 15.39
N GLU A 201 21.10 -37.31 14.15
CA GLU A 201 20.28 -37.39 12.94
C GLU A 201 19.40 -38.66 13.01
N PRO A 202 18.06 -38.54 12.84
CA PRO A 202 17.18 -39.69 12.87
C PRO A 202 17.50 -40.75 11.81
N ASP A 203 17.45 -42.02 12.19
CA ASP A 203 17.68 -43.16 11.28
C ASP A 203 16.47 -43.31 10.34
N ARG A 204 16.55 -42.65 9.19
CA ARG A 204 15.45 -42.58 8.22
C ARG A 204 14.98 -43.96 7.76
N ILE A 205 15.92 -44.87 7.44
CA ILE A 205 15.58 -46.21 6.92
C ILE A 205 14.74 -46.96 7.96
N ARG A 206 15.18 -46.93 9.21
CA ARG A 206 14.45 -47.57 10.31
C ARG A 206 13.05 -46.99 10.49
N HIS A 207 12.92 -45.66 10.53
CA HIS A 207 11.62 -45.01 10.75
C HIS A 207 10.65 -45.24 9.58
N GLU A 208 11.16 -45.28 8.35
CA GLU A 208 10.37 -45.63 7.16
C GLU A 208 9.82 -47.06 7.24
N GLU A 209 10.67 -48.02 7.64
CA GLU A 209 10.27 -49.42 7.82
C GLU A 209 9.25 -49.61 8.96
N GLU A 210 9.43 -48.89 10.08
CA GLU A 210 8.59 -49.05 11.27
C GLU A 210 7.26 -48.30 11.19
N SER A 211 7.26 -47.08 10.63
CA SER A 211 6.15 -46.12 10.74
C SER A 211 5.75 -45.44 9.43
N GLY A 212 6.46 -45.70 8.33
CA GLY A 212 6.21 -45.11 7.02
C GLY A 212 6.95 -43.79 6.76
N GLU A 213 7.04 -43.40 5.49
CA GLU A 213 7.79 -42.22 5.01
C GLU A 213 7.33 -40.90 5.63
N GLU A 214 6.01 -40.71 5.77
CA GLU A 214 5.46 -39.48 6.35
C GLU A 214 5.91 -39.25 7.79
N VAL A 215 5.86 -40.29 8.63
CA VAL A 215 6.27 -40.21 10.04
C VAL A 215 7.79 -40.07 10.18
N ALA A 216 8.56 -40.75 9.32
CA ALA A 216 10.01 -40.59 9.28
C ALA A 216 10.42 -39.14 8.97
N GLU A 217 9.72 -38.49 8.04
CA GLU A 217 9.94 -37.08 7.71
C GLU A 217 9.51 -36.15 8.86
N GLU A 218 8.38 -36.42 9.54
CA GLU A 218 7.98 -35.66 10.73
C GLU A 218 9.05 -35.71 11.84
N ILE A 219 9.62 -36.90 12.10
CA ILE A 219 10.71 -37.08 13.07
C ILE A 219 11.95 -36.27 12.66
N ARG A 220 12.34 -36.34 11.39
CA ARG A 220 13.45 -35.55 10.84
C ARG A 220 13.21 -34.05 11.02
N GLN A 221 11.98 -33.56 10.78
CA GLN A 221 11.65 -32.15 10.97
C GLN A 221 11.70 -31.73 12.45
N MET A 222 11.24 -32.57 13.38
CA MET A 222 11.38 -32.28 14.83
C MET A 222 12.84 -32.13 15.25
N TRP A 223 13.73 -32.96 14.70
CA TRP A 223 15.16 -32.83 14.94
C TRP A 223 15.73 -31.52 14.38
N LEU A 224 15.41 -31.16 13.13
CA LEU A 224 15.82 -29.90 12.51
C LEU A 224 15.29 -28.68 13.29
N GLU A 225 14.05 -28.74 13.78
CA GLU A 225 13.47 -27.71 14.66
C GLU A 225 14.23 -27.61 15.99
N SER A 226 14.57 -28.72 16.62
CA SER A 226 15.40 -28.72 17.84
C SER A 226 16.77 -28.10 17.61
N LEU A 227 17.40 -28.34 16.46
CA LEU A 227 18.66 -27.67 16.06
C LEU A 227 18.47 -26.16 15.89
N ALA A 228 17.42 -25.73 15.21
CA ALA A 228 17.12 -24.31 15.02
C ALA A 228 16.77 -23.61 16.33
N GLU A 229 16.09 -24.29 17.26
CA GLU A 229 15.74 -23.76 18.58
C GLU A 229 16.93 -23.72 19.55
N SER A 230 17.90 -24.62 19.42
CA SER A 230 19.11 -24.65 20.27
C SER A 230 20.17 -23.62 19.89
N GLY A 231 20.12 -23.06 18.68
CA GLY A 231 21.20 -22.22 18.15
C GLY A 231 22.25 -22.98 17.34
N ALA A 232 21.97 -24.22 16.93
CA ALA A 232 22.94 -25.09 16.28
C ALA A 232 23.54 -24.51 14.99
N GLY A 233 22.85 -23.58 14.30
CA GLY A 233 23.34 -22.97 13.08
C GLY A 233 24.74 -22.34 13.20
N ALA A 234 25.12 -21.87 14.39
CA ALA A 234 26.48 -21.36 14.65
C ALA A 234 27.57 -22.44 14.50
N HIS A 235 27.23 -23.71 14.70
CA HIS A 235 28.15 -24.86 14.75
C HIS A 235 28.16 -25.73 13.48
N LEU A 236 27.18 -25.59 12.58
CA LEU A 236 27.01 -26.46 11.40
C LEU A 236 27.95 -26.07 10.24
N SER A 237 28.69 -27.00 9.64
CA SER A 237 29.55 -26.69 8.49
C SER A 237 28.74 -26.21 7.27
N ALA A 238 29.36 -25.48 6.33
CA ALA A 238 28.69 -25.07 5.10
C ALA A 238 28.13 -26.28 4.32
N GLN A 239 28.93 -27.34 4.21
CA GLN A 239 28.54 -28.58 3.54
C GLN A 239 27.28 -29.21 4.16
N TRP A 240 27.10 -29.13 5.49
CA TRP A 240 25.94 -29.69 6.18
C TRP A 240 24.62 -29.17 5.59
N PHE A 241 24.55 -27.89 5.24
CA PHE A 241 23.34 -27.27 4.69
C PHE A 241 22.94 -27.79 3.30
N GLY A 242 23.91 -28.25 2.50
CA GLY A 242 23.65 -28.82 1.17
C GLY A 242 23.37 -30.33 1.17
N VAL A 243 23.80 -31.05 2.23
CA VAL A 243 23.65 -32.51 2.33
C VAL A 243 22.60 -32.91 3.37
N THR A 244 22.91 -32.77 4.64
CA THR A 244 22.06 -33.21 5.76
C THR A 244 20.87 -32.27 5.93
N GLY A 245 21.08 -30.96 5.82
CA GLY A 245 20.05 -29.93 5.91
C GLY A 245 19.16 -29.77 4.67
N ARG A 246 19.34 -30.62 3.64
CA ARG A 246 18.56 -30.57 2.40
C ARG A 246 17.06 -30.74 2.65
N GLY A 247 16.24 -29.97 1.93
CA GLY A 247 14.76 -30.08 2.00
C GLY A 247 14.16 -29.66 3.35
N CYS A 248 14.85 -28.77 4.07
CA CYS A 248 14.40 -28.27 5.36
C CYS A 248 13.20 -27.32 5.21
N ALA A 249 12.26 -27.35 6.16
CA ALA A 249 11.20 -26.36 6.23
C ALA A 249 11.76 -24.93 6.24
N ALA A 250 11.27 -24.06 5.36
CA ALA A 250 11.87 -22.73 5.14
C ALA A 250 12.15 -21.92 6.41
N ALA A 251 11.21 -21.87 7.36
CA ALA A 251 11.39 -21.13 8.61
C ALA A 251 12.54 -21.68 9.47
N VAL A 252 12.73 -22.99 9.46
CA VAL A 252 13.80 -23.68 10.20
C VAL A 252 15.14 -23.41 9.53
N LEU A 253 15.22 -23.56 8.20
CA LEU A 253 16.46 -23.30 7.44
C LEU A 253 16.91 -21.85 7.59
N LEU A 254 16.01 -20.89 7.40
CA LEU A 254 16.33 -19.46 7.52
C LEU A 254 16.87 -19.13 8.92
N LYS A 255 16.28 -19.71 9.98
CA LYS A 255 16.75 -19.52 11.36
C LYS A 255 18.16 -20.12 11.58
N LEU A 256 18.45 -21.31 11.05
CA LEU A 256 19.79 -21.90 11.12
C LEU A 256 20.83 -21.07 10.35
N VAL A 257 20.44 -20.54 9.20
CA VAL A 257 21.27 -19.67 8.37
C VAL A 257 21.55 -18.33 9.06
N ASP A 258 20.54 -17.71 9.68
CA ASP A 258 20.68 -16.49 10.48
C ASP A 258 21.66 -16.68 11.64
N GLN A 259 21.62 -17.85 12.31
CA GLN A 259 22.55 -18.20 13.38
C GLN A 259 23.99 -18.41 12.90
N ALA A 260 24.17 -18.92 11.69
CA ALA A 260 25.49 -19.10 11.09
C ALA A 260 26.11 -17.76 10.67
N GLY A 261 25.28 -16.81 10.21
CA GLY A 261 25.64 -15.43 9.91
C GLY A 261 26.88 -15.30 9.00
N SER A 262 27.82 -14.46 9.43
CA SER A 262 29.02 -14.12 8.64
C SER A 262 29.94 -15.30 8.29
N ARG A 263 29.79 -16.45 8.96
CA ARG A 263 30.56 -17.66 8.66
C ARG A 263 30.18 -18.27 7.32
N LEU A 264 28.90 -18.21 6.95
CA LEU A 264 28.42 -18.64 5.63
C LEU A 264 28.40 -17.49 4.63
N PHE A 265 28.17 -16.27 5.13
CA PHE A 265 27.98 -15.08 4.31
C PHE A 265 28.89 -13.95 4.82
N PRO A 266 30.20 -13.98 4.51
CA PRO A 266 31.09 -12.89 4.89
C PRO A 266 30.53 -11.56 4.39
N ARG A 267 30.64 -10.49 5.20
CA ARG A 267 30.09 -9.17 4.85
C ARG A 267 30.59 -8.75 3.47
N GLY A 268 29.64 -8.59 2.55
CA GLY A 268 29.88 -8.00 1.24
C GLY A 268 29.92 -6.49 1.34
N GLU A 269 30.67 -5.87 0.43
CA GLU A 269 30.55 -4.43 0.18
C GLU A 269 29.15 -4.19 -0.37
N VAL A 270 28.35 -3.38 0.34
CA VAL A 270 27.05 -2.98 -0.19
C VAL A 270 27.32 -2.04 -1.35
N VAL A 271 26.95 -2.44 -2.57
CA VAL A 271 27.07 -1.57 -3.75
C VAL A 271 25.94 -0.53 -3.67
N PHE A 272 26.18 0.54 -2.91
CA PHE A 272 25.34 1.74 -2.94
C PHE A 272 25.87 2.71 -4.01
N GLY A 273 24.96 3.20 -4.85
CA GLY A 273 25.26 4.22 -5.86
C GLY A 273 24.88 3.77 -7.27
N GLU A 274 23.95 4.50 -7.90
CA GLU A 274 23.37 4.19 -9.21
C GLU A 274 22.81 2.76 -9.32
N GLU A 275 21.90 2.38 -8.43
CA GLU A 275 21.25 1.07 -8.51
C GLU A 275 20.59 0.88 -9.89
N THR A 276 21.29 0.08 -10.69
CA THR A 276 20.92 -0.35 -12.02
C THR A 276 20.49 -1.82 -12.00
N ASP A 277 20.78 -2.55 -10.93
CA ASP A 277 20.38 -3.96 -10.78
C ASP A 277 18.86 -4.05 -10.54
N PRO A 278 18.07 -4.61 -11.48
CA PRO A 278 16.63 -4.71 -11.34
C PRO A 278 16.18 -5.71 -10.26
N ALA A 279 17.09 -6.55 -9.75
CA ALA A 279 16.79 -7.51 -8.69
C ALA A 279 16.95 -6.91 -7.29
N LEU A 280 17.68 -5.81 -7.16
CA LEU A 280 17.77 -5.08 -5.92
C LEU A 280 16.47 -4.28 -5.74
N PRO A 281 15.72 -4.50 -4.63
CA PRO A 281 14.76 -3.50 -4.25
C PRO A 281 15.53 -2.20 -3.99
N PRO A 282 14.97 -1.04 -4.38
CA PRO A 282 15.58 0.23 -4.05
C PRO A 282 15.90 0.25 -2.56
N PRO A 283 17.06 0.80 -2.16
CA PRO A 283 17.52 0.70 -0.79
C PRO A 283 16.43 1.31 0.09
N ASP A 284 16.19 0.74 1.26
CA ASP A 284 15.10 1.17 2.13
C ASP A 284 15.36 2.60 2.65
N TYR A 285 15.06 3.57 1.80
CA TYR A 285 15.05 4.99 2.09
C TYR A 285 13.63 5.49 1.91
N ARG A 286 12.61 4.77 2.39
CA ARG A 286 11.27 5.35 2.59
C ARG A 286 10.62 5.98 1.34
N HIS A 287 11.16 5.87 0.11
CA HIS A 287 10.83 6.76 -1.02
C HIS A 287 10.87 6.14 -2.41
N ILE A 288 10.05 5.12 -2.62
CA ILE A 288 9.22 5.13 -3.84
C ILE A 288 7.73 5.31 -3.49
N ILE A 289 7.40 5.78 -2.27
CA ILE A 289 6.05 5.73 -1.65
C ILE A 289 4.90 5.90 -2.67
N PRO A 290 4.14 4.82 -2.96
CA PRO A 290 2.77 4.96 -3.42
C PRO A 290 1.92 5.53 -2.26
N ARG A 291 1.27 6.67 -2.49
CA ARG A 291 0.33 7.36 -1.59
C ARG A 291 -0.56 6.40 -0.78
N LYS A 292 -0.42 6.40 0.56
CA LYS A 292 -1.51 6.60 1.56
C LYS A 292 -1.13 6.32 3.03
N GLU A 293 0.08 5.87 3.34
CA GLU A 293 0.46 5.60 4.74
C GLU A 293 1.66 6.48 5.13
N ILE A 294 1.43 7.42 6.05
CA ILE A 294 2.50 8.03 6.84
C ILE A 294 3.09 6.88 7.65
N THR A 295 4.20 6.30 7.20
CA THR A 295 4.95 5.36 8.03
C THR A 295 5.73 6.13 9.09
N THR A 296 6.01 5.48 10.21
CA THR A 296 6.57 6.03 11.46
C THR A 296 7.93 6.73 11.32
N ASP A 297 8.52 6.66 10.14
CA ASP A 297 9.95 6.81 9.90
C ASP A 297 10.30 7.99 8.96
N SER A 298 9.35 8.52 8.18
CA SER A 298 9.59 9.78 7.44
C SER A 298 9.68 10.95 8.44
N PRO A 299 10.59 11.93 8.25
CA PRO A 299 10.59 13.12 9.07
C PRO A 299 9.20 13.73 9.02
N ARG A 300 8.58 13.98 10.18
CA ARG A 300 7.36 14.76 10.24
C ARG A 300 7.77 16.21 10.00
N TRP A 301 7.93 16.61 8.74
CA TRP A 301 8.37 17.95 8.31
C TRP A 301 7.59 19.09 8.96
N TRP A 302 6.38 18.80 9.43
CA TRP A 302 5.42 19.70 10.05
C TRP A 302 5.20 19.46 11.55
N GLY A 303 5.98 18.58 12.18
CA GLY A 303 5.86 18.25 13.59
C GLY A 303 6.80 19.09 14.47
N PRO A 304 6.46 19.33 15.76
CA PRO A 304 7.34 20.04 16.70
C PRO A 304 8.68 19.36 16.98
N GLY A 305 8.90 18.13 16.48
CA GLY A 305 10.17 17.40 16.53
C GLY A 305 10.97 17.40 15.22
N PHE A 306 10.58 18.20 14.21
CA PHE A 306 11.40 18.37 13.01
C PHE A 306 12.65 19.21 13.31
N ASP A 307 13.82 18.66 13.03
CA ASP A 307 15.11 19.32 13.22
C ASP A 307 15.86 19.44 11.89
N ALA A 308 15.89 20.66 11.34
CA ALA A 308 16.63 20.96 10.11
C ALA A 308 18.15 20.77 10.29
N GLY A 309 18.68 20.98 11.50
CA GLY A 309 20.09 20.75 11.83
C GLY A 309 20.47 19.28 11.76
N GLN A 310 19.58 18.38 12.18
CA GLN A 310 19.76 16.94 12.01
C GLN A 310 19.85 16.57 10.52
N GLN A 311 19.00 17.15 9.67
CA GLN A 311 19.04 16.91 8.23
C GLN A 311 20.35 17.43 7.60
N ALA A 312 20.81 18.63 8.00
CA ALA A 312 22.10 19.16 7.54
C ALA A 312 23.29 18.29 7.98
N ALA A 313 23.28 17.77 9.21
CA ALA A 313 24.32 16.86 9.69
C ALA A 313 24.33 15.54 8.89
N GLU A 314 23.16 15.02 8.52
CA GLU A 314 23.05 13.86 7.64
C GLU A 314 23.61 14.14 6.24
N VAL A 315 23.27 15.28 5.63
CA VAL A 315 23.85 15.74 4.35
C VAL A 315 25.38 15.91 4.44
N ALA A 316 25.88 16.37 5.59
CA ALA A 316 27.32 16.50 5.84
C ALA A 316 28.05 15.16 6.01
N SER A 317 27.34 14.08 6.34
CA SER A 317 27.94 12.76 6.63
C SER A 317 28.60 12.10 5.41
N GLY A 318 28.20 12.49 4.20
CA GLY A 318 28.78 11.99 2.96
C GLY A 318 27.79 11.95 1.79
N PRO A 319 28.20 11.40 0.63
CA PRO A 319 27.35 11.30 -0.57
C PRO A 319 26.00 10.60 -0.31
N GLU A 320 26.00 9.54 0.52
CA GLU A 320 24.79 8.79 0.87
C GLU A 320 23.74 9.65 1.59
N GLY A 321 24.18 10.42 2.60
CA GLY A 321 23.31 11.33 3.33
C GLY A 321 22.75 12.46 2.44
N ARG A 322 23.56 12.97 1.50
CA ARG A 322 23.11 13.95 0.49
C ARG A 322 22.01 13.38 -0.41
N GLU A 323 22.18 12.15 -0.89
CA GLU A 323 21.22 11.48 -1.78
C GLU A 323 19.91 11.14 -1.06
N ARG A 324 20.02 10.66 0.18
CA ARG A 324 18.85 10.41 1.04
C ARG A 324 18.05 11.69 1.27
N PHE A 325 18.72 12.80 1.59
CA PHE A 325 18.06 14.09 1.76
C PHE A 325 17.41 14.58 0.46
N ALA A 326 18.04 14.42 -0.70
CA ALA A 326 17.44 14.80 -1.99
C ALA A 326 16.14 14.04 -2.27
N SER A 327 16.09 12.75 -1.94
CA SER A 327 14.87 11.92 -2.11
C SER A 327 13.75 12.31 -1.15
N LEU A 328 14.13 12.61 0.10
CA LEU A 328 13.26 13.16 1.14
C LEU A 328 12.68 14.51 0.73
N LEU A 329 13.51 15.38 0.15
CA LEU A 329 13.13 16.71 -0.32
C LEU A 329 12.10 16.65 -1.46
N ASP A 330 12.28 15.78 -2.45
CA ASP A 330 11.31 15.61 -3.54
C ASP A 330 9.93 15.17 -3.00
N ALA A 331 9.91 14.25 -2.04
CA ALA A 331 8.68 13.83 -1.37
C ALA A 331 8.03 14.96 -0.57
N PHE A 332 8.83 15.75 0.16
CA PHE A 332 8.36 16.93 0.89
C PHE A 332 7.72 17.96 -0.04
N VAL A 333 8.38 18.31 -1.15
CA VAL A 333 7.87 19.32 -2.11
C VAL A 333 6.55 18.86 -2.73
N ARG A 334 6.41 17.56 -3.03
CA ARG A 334 5.17 16.98 -3.54
C ARG A 334 3.99 17.15 -2.58
N ASP A 335 4.25 17.13 -1.27
CA ASP A 335 3.23 17.20 -0.22
C ASP A 335 2.99 18.63 0.30
N LEU A 336 3.69 19.65 -0.23
CA LEU A 336 3.45 21.06 0.09
C LEU A 336 1.98 21.46 -0.11
N GLY A 337 1.41 22.11 0.90
CA GLY A 337 0.03 22.59 0.89
C GLY A 337 -1.03 21.51 1.13
N TYR A 338 -0.64 20.26 1.43
CA TYR A 338 -1.60 19.19 1.71
C TYR A 338 -2.36 19.38 3.02
N PHE A 339 -1.67 19.82 4.08
CA PHE A 339 -2.27 20.15 5.38
C PHE A 339 -2.39 21.67 5.56
N GLY A 340 -3.61 22.19 5.69
CA GLY A 340 -3.86 23.64 5.81
C GLY A 340 -3.42 24.28 7.14
N ASN A 341 -3.10 23.48 8.15
CA ASN A 341 -2.64 23.95 9.47
C ASN A 341 -1.10 23.92 9.61
N VAL A 342 -0.36 23.75 8.51
CA VAL A 342 1.09 23.62 8.50
C VAL A 342 1.74 24.84 7.86
N ASP A 343 2.72 25.42 8.56
CA ASP A 343 3.57 26.48 8.02
C ASP A 343 4.75 25.89 7.21
N TYR A 344 4.46 25.51 5.97
CA TYR A 344 5.49 24.98 5.06
C TYR A 344 6.57 26.02 4.74
N ALA A 345 6.22 27.31 4.73
CA ALA A 345 7.15 28.40 4.47
C ALA A 345 8.26 28.44 5.53
N ALA A 346 7.90 28.32 6.81
CA ALA A 346 8.88 28.22 7.90
C ALA A 346 9.83 27.03 7.73
N THR A 347 9.32 25.88 7.27
CA THR A 347 10.13 24.67 7.05
C THR A 347 11.13 24.88 5.89
N VAL A 348 10.68 25.44 4.77
CA VAL A 348 11.56 25.79 3.63
C VAL A 348 12.60 26.81 4.06
N LYS A 349 12.24 27.84 4.85
CA LYS A 349 13.16 28.83 5.41
C LYS A 349 14.24 28.19 6.28
N ALA A 350 13.87 27.24 7.14
CA ALA A 350 14.81 26.53 8.01
C ALA A 350 15.82 25.70 7.19
N LEU A 351 15.34 24.95 6.19
CA LEU A 351 16.20 24.19 5.28
C LEU A 351 17.10 25.10 4.42
N TRP A 352 16.59 26.25 3.98
CA TRP A 352 17.37 27.23 3.23
C TRP A 352 18.43 27.92 4.10
N GLY A 353 18.19 28.07 5.40
CA GLY A 353 19.11 28.70 6.34
C GLY A 353 20.44 27.98 6.51
N LEU A 354 20.48 26.66 6.28
CA LEU A 354 21.66 25.82 6.48
C LEU A 354 22.39 25.54 5.14
N PRO A 355 23.72 25.74 5.04
CA PRO A 355 24.47 25.61 3.79
C PRO A 355 24.34 24.25 3.10
N GLU A 356 24.36 23.16 3.87
CA GLU A 356 24.36 21.78 3.38
C GLU A 356 23.03 21.46 2.68
N THR A 357 21.90 21.74 3.34
CA THR A 357 20.57 21.52 2.78
C THR A 357 20.23 22.53 1.69
N ARG A 358 20.74 23.77 1.77
CA ARG A 358 20.64 24.78 0.71
C ARG A 358 21.26 24.29 -0.60
N GLU A 359 22.47 23.72 -0.55
CA GLU A 359 23.16 23.19 -1.74
C GLU A 359 22.31 22.14 -2.46
N VAL A 360 21.73 21.19 -1.71
CA VAL A 360 20.90 20.12 -2.29
C VAL A 360 19.59 20.68 -2.84
N LEU A 361 18.94 21.61 -2.13
CA LEU A 361 17.71 22.26 -2.58
C LEU A 361 17.93 23.07 -3.86
N SER A 362 19.00 23.87 -3.94
CA SER A 362 19.35 24.61 -5.16
C SER A 362 19.56 23.67 -6.35
N LYS A 363 20.34 22.59 -6.17
CA LYS A 363 20.57 21.59 -7.22
C LYS A 363 19.28 20.91 -7.68
N ALA A 364 18.36 20.61 -6.76
CA ALA A 364 17.06 20.03 -7.10
C ALA A 364 16.20 21.02 -7.92
N VAL A 365 16.18 22.29 -7.53
CA VAL A 365 15.45 23.34 -8.26
C VAL A 365 16.04 23.55 -9.66
N ASP A 366 17.36 23.58 -9.82
CA ASP A 366 18.00 23.70 -11.13
C ASP A 366 17.67 22.51 -12.03
N ALA A 367 17.64 21.30 -11.48
CA ALA A 367 17.22 20.10 -12.21
C ALA A 367 15.74 20.18 -12.65
N TRP A 368 14.84 20.64 -11.78
CA TRP A 368 13.44 20.85 -12.15
C TRP A 368 13.29 21.95 -13.20
N LYS A 369 14.04 23.05 -13.12
CA LYS A 369 14.03 24.10 -14.15
C LYS A 369 14.47 23.54 -15.51
N ALA A 370 15.52 22.74 -15.54
CA ALA A 370 16.00 22.09 -16.75
C ALA A 370 14.98 21.11 -17.33
N ASP A 371 14.35 20.28 -16.48
CA ASP A 371 13.31 19.33 -16.89
C ASP A 371 12.03 20.04 -17.39
N ALA A 372 11.64 21.17 -16.77
CA ALA A 372 10.50 21.96 -17.21
C ALA A 372 10.73 22.61 -18.58
N GLY A 373 11.97 22.95 -18.93
CA GLY A 373 12.34 23.54 -20.22
C GLY A 373 12.55 22.55 -21.36
N ARG A 374 12.44 21.23 -21.10
CA ARG A 374 12.59 20.18 -22.11
C ARG A 374 11.24 19.61 -22.51
N SER A 375 11.08 19.22 -23.78
CA SER A 375 9.88 18.55 -24.30
C SER A 375 9.77 17.08 -23.87
N ASP A 376 10.18 16.77 -22.65
CA ASP A 376 10.15 15.44 -22.05
C ASP A 376 8.90 15.32 -21.17
N LEU A 377 7.75 14.98 -21.76
CA LEU A 377 6.43 15.13 -21.12
C LEU A 377 6.33 14.64 -19.66
N PRO A 378 6.77 13.43 -19.28
CA PRO A 378 6.67 12.97 -17.89
C PRO A 378 7.57 13.73 -16.91
N PHE A 379 8.74 14.19 -17.38
CA PHE A 379 9.70 14.94 -16.57
C PHE A 379 9.27 16.40 -16.43
N MET A 380 8.79 17.00 -17.52
CA MET A 380 8.16 18.32 -17.52
C MET A 380 6.96 18.34 -16.56
N TYR A 381 6.09 17.32 -16.61
CA TYR A 381 4.95 17.19 -15.69
C TYR A 381 5.39 17.22 -14.22
N ASN A 382 6.36 16.38 -13.86
CA ASN A 382 6.86 16.32 -12.48
C ASN A 382 7.50 17.66 -12.07
N ALA A 383 8.39 18.19 -12.90
CA ALA A 383 9.09 19.44 -12.65
C ALA A 383 8.14 20.63 -12.46
N LEU A 384 7.16 20.80 -13.34
CA LEU A 384 6.16 21.86 -13.23
C LEU A 384 5.36 21.74 -11.93
N HIS A 385 4.99 20.52 -11.54
CA HIS A 385 4.25 20.29 -10.31
C HIS A 385 5.07 20.62 -9.06
N GLN A 386 6.38 20.32 -9.06
CA GLN A 386 7.28 20.69 -7.96
C GLN A 386 7.51 22.21 -7.91
N LEU A 387 7.76 22.85 -9.06
CA LEU A 387 8.03 24.29 -9.15
C LEU A 387 6.81 25.14 -8.75
N VAL A 388 5.60 24.82 -9.23
CA VAL A 388 4.36 25.54 -8.86
C VAL A 388 4.12 25.49 -7.35
N ARG A 389 4.36 24.33 -6.72
CA ARG A 389 4.21 24.17 -5.27
C ARG A 389 5.25 24.96 -4.50
N LEU A 390 6.51 24.88 -4.92
CA LEU A 390 7.61 25.57 -4.27
C LEU A 390 7.52 27.10 -4.37
N PHE A 391 7.01 27.61 -5.50
CA PHE A 391 6.82 29.05 -5.75
C PHE A 391 5.44 29.58 -5.33
N SER A 392 4.75 28.87 -4.44
CA SER A 392 3.52 29.39 -3.83
C SER A 392 3.79 30.53 -2.85
N SER A 393 2.78 31.37 -2.57
CA SER A 393 2.87 32.58 -1.73
C SER A 393 3.44 32.30 -0.34
N GLY A 394 4.40 33.10 0.12
CA GLY A 394 5.15 32.86 1.37
C GLY A 394 6.29 31.84 1.21
N GLY A 395 6.46 31.28 0.00
CA GLY A 395 7.37 30.18 -0.31
C GLY A 395 8.77 30.60 -0.76
N PHE A 396 9.36 29.80 -1.65
CA PHE A 396 10.78 29.91 -2.00
C PHE A 396 11.11 31.15 -2.82
N LEU A 397 10.17 31.66 -3.61
CA LEU A 397 10.37 32.85 -4.44
C LEU A 397 10.63 34.12 -3.60
N ASP A 398 10.05 34.19 -2.40
CA ASP A 398 10.28 35.30 -1.46
C ASP A 398 11.67 35.22 -0.81
N LEU A 399 12.26 34.02 -0.76
CA LEU A 399 13.59 33.79 -0.18
C LEU A 399 14.72 34.03 -1.18
N GLU A 400 14.50 33.67 -2.45
CA GLU A 400 15.46 33.80 -3.53
C GLU A 400 14.76 34.34 -4.78
N PRO A 401 14.54 35.67 -4.90
CA PRO A 401 13.80 36.25 -6.02
C PRO A 401 14.41 35.94 -7.41
N GLY A 402 15.72 35.76 -7.48
CA GLY A 402 16.45 35.42 -8.71
C GLY A 402 16.27 33.96 -9.17
N VAL A 403 15.67 33.08 -8.36
CA VAL A 403 15.55 31.65 -8.70
C VAL A 403 14.78 31.41 -10.01
N ALA A 404 13.83 32.28 -10.34
CA ALA A 404 13.00 32.16 -11.54
C ALA A 404 13.72 32.61 -12.82
N GLU A 405 14.91 33.21 -12.72
CA GLU A 405 15.66 33.65 -13.89
C GLU A 405 15.97 32.50 -14.85
N GLY A 406 15.74 32.74 -16.15
CA GLY A 406 15.96 31.75 -17.20
C GLY A 406 14.95 30.59 -17.25
N LEU A 407 13.96 30.53 -16.35
CA LEU A 407 12.92 29.50 -16.38
C LEU A 407 11.91 29.77 -17.50
N GLU A 408 11.91 28.91 -18.52
CA GLU A 408 10.92 28.90 -19.59
C GLU A 408 10.40 27.46 -19.75
N PRO A 409 9.15 27.17 -19.35
CA PRO A 409 8.54 25.87 -19.61
C PRO A 409 8.46 25.55 -21.10
N ALA A 410 8.75 24.30 -21.47
CA ALA A 410 8.54 23.81 -22.84
C ALA A 410 7.05 23.80 -23.21
N ASP A 411 6.77 23.87 -24.51
CA ASP A 411 5.40 23.80 -25.01
C ASP A 411 4.82 22.39 -24.78
N PRO A 412 3.69 22.25 -24.05
CA PRO A 412 3.06 20.96 -23.82
C PRO A 412 2.62 20.22 -25.08
N VAL A 413 2.34 20.92 -26.18
CA VAL A 413 2.05 20.29 -27.48
C VAL A 413 3.30 19.61 -28.03
N ASP A 414 4.46 20.28 -27.97
CA ASP A 414 5.72 19.67 -28.41
C ASP A 414 6.11 18.50 -27.50
N ALA A 415 5.89 18.62 -26.20
CA ALA A 415 6.14 17.52 -25.28
C ALA A 415 5.23 16.31 -25.55
N LEU A 416 3.94 16.54 -25.84
CA LEU A 416 3.02 15.48 -26.25
C LEU A 416 3.47 14.82 -27.55
N LEU A 417 3.81 15.62 -28.56
CA LEU A 417 4.27 15.15 -29.85
C LEU A 417 5.55 14.33 -29.72
N ALA A 418 6.53 14.83 -28.97
CA ALA A 418 7.82 14.17 -28.75
C ALA A 418 7.64 12.86 -27.96
N ALA A 419 6.79 12.83 -26.94
CA ALA A 419 6.48 11.62 -26.20
C ALA A 419 5.85 10.52 -27.09
N LEU A 420 4.83 10.88 -27.87
CA LEU A 420 4.14 9.94 -28.77
C LEU A 420 5.04 9.47 -29.92
N ARG A 421 5.86 10.35 -30.51
CA ARG A 421 6.82 9.99 -31.56
C ARG A 421 8.05 9.25 -31.06
N GLY A 422 8.41 9.40 -29.79
CA GLY A 422 9.59 8.76 -29.18
C GLY A 422 9.27 7.38 -28.60
N GLY A 423 8.02 7.17 -28.20
CA GLY A 423 7.45 5.86 -27.88
C GLY A 423 6.99 5.75 -26.44
N ILE A 424 5.77 5.25 -26.25
CA ILE A 424 5.14 5.11 -24.94
C ILE A 424 5.04 3.63 -24.52
N PRO A 425 5.09 3.32 -23.21
CA PRO A 425 5.08 1.94 -22.71
C PRO A 425 3.85 1.12 -23.13
N ALA A 426 2.74 1.79 -23.46
CA ALA A 426 1.47 1.21 -23.89
C ALA A 426 1.51 0.62 -25.32
N GLU A 427 2.53 0.95 -26.12
CA GLU A 427 2.76 0.33 -27.43
C GLU A 427 3.18 -1.14 -27.31
N LEU A 428 3.64 -1.59 -26.14
CA LEU A 428 4.18 -2.92 -25.90
C LEU A 428 3.33 -3.70 -24.90
N ALA A 429 3.14 -5.00 -25.16
CA ALA A 429 2.34 -5.88 -24.33
C ALA A 429 2.90 -6.00 -22.90
N VAL A 430 2.00 -6.20 -21.93
CA VAL A 430 2.38 -6.47 -20.54
C VAL A 430 2.66 -7.98 -20.40
N PRO A 431 3.78 -8.40 -19.80
CA PRO A 431 4.08 -9.82 -19.62
C PRO A 431 3.02 -10.56 -18.79
N GLY A 432 2.67 -11.78 -19.19
CA GLY A 432 1.87 -12.71 -18.36
C GLY A 432 0.38 -12.41 -18.28
N ASN A 433 -0.26 -11.98 -19.37
CA ASN A 433 -1.69 -11.70 -19.42
C ASN A 433 -2.56 -12.99 -19.31
N GLY A 434 -2.60 -13.56 -18.10
CA GLY A 434 -3.39 -14.71 -17.71
C GLY A 434 -4.04 -14.47 -16.35
N SER A 435 -4.91 -13.44 -16.26
CA SER A 435 -5.77 -13.08 -15.12
C SER A 435 -5.10 -12.91 -13.74
N PRO A 436 -5.17 -11.72 -13.12
CA PRO A 436 -5.30 -11.67 -11.69
C PRO A 436 -6.77 -11.91 -11.34
N HIS A 437 -7.09 -13.07 -10.76
CA HIS A 437 -8.13 -13.07 -9.73
C HIS A 437 -7.86 -11.85 -8.82
N LYS A 438 -8.86 -10.98 -8.65
CA LYS A 438 -8.89 -9.77 -7.78
C LYS A 438 -7.54 -9.46 -7.13
N SER A 439 -6.86 -8.38 -7.56
CA SER A 439 -5.56 -7.91 -7.05
C SER A 439 -5.22 -8.48 -5.67
N PRO A 440 -4.26 -9.42 -5.56
CA PRO A 440 -3.99 -10.08 -4.31
C PRO A 440 -3.64 -9.05 -3.25
N LYS A 441 -4.20 -9.12 -2.05
CA LYS A 441 -3.96 -8.14 -0.96
C LYS A 441 -2.48 -8.06 -0.52
N SER A 442 -1.66 -9.03 -0.92
CA SER A 442 -0.31 -9.34 -0.39
C SER A 442 0.87 -9.01 -1.33
N GLY A 443 0.64 -8.31 -2.45
CA GLY A 443 1.71 -7.85 -3.37
C GLY A 443 2.14 -8.88 -4.42
N ARG A 444 2.93 -8.43 -5.40
CA ARG A 444 3.52 -9.25 -6.48
C ARG A 444 5.04 -9.13 -6.48
N THR A 445 5.76 -10.13 -6.95
CA THR A 445 7.20 -9.98 -7.29
C THR A 445 7.44 -10.19 -8.77
N ILE A 446 8.43 -9.49 -9.32
CA ILE A 446 8.88 -9.66 -10.70
C ILE A 446 10.41 -9.62 -10.73
N VAL A 447 11.02 -10.73 -11.16
CA VAL A 447 12.47 -10.89 -11.15
C VAL A 447 12.91 -11.51 -12.47
N GLN A 448 13.90 -10.89 -13.11
CA GLN A 448 14.54 -11.44 -14.31
C GLN A 448 15.87 -12.09 -13.91
N HIS A 449 16.13 -13.27 -14.46
CA HIS A 449 17.46 -13.86 -14.50
C HIS A 449 17.72 -14.34 -15.93
N LEU A 450 18.72 -13.74 -16.57
CA LEU A 450 19.08 -13.97 -17.96
C LEU A 450 17.84 -13.88 -18.87
N GLY A 451 17.50 -14.98 -19.53
CA GLY A 451 16.37 -15.10 -20.43
C GLY A 451 15.04 -15.49 -19.79
N TYR A 452 14.93 -15.50 -18.47
CA TYR A 452 13.73 -15.93 -17.75
C TYR A 452 13.16 -14.79 -16.90
N LEU A 453 11.84 -14.57 -17.00
CA LEU A 453 11.11 -13.63 -16.16
C LEU A 453 10.20 -14.39 -15.22
N THR A 454 10.46 -14.32 -13.92
CA THR A 454 9.65 -14.93 -12.86
C THR A 454 8.70 -13.89 -12.28
N ILE A 455 7.40 -14.13 -12.39
CA ILE A 455 6.33 -13.31 -11.80
C ILE A 455 5.65 -14.14 -10.72
N THR A 456 5.55 -13.60 -9.50
CA THR A 456 4.81 -14.27 -8.41
C THR A 456 3.67 -13.44 -7.86
N ASP A 457 2.52 -14.08 -7.71
CA ASP A 457 1.34 -13.56 -7.04
C ASP A 457 1.21 -14.22 -5.67
N ARG A 458 1.32 -13.43 -4.60
CA ARG A 458 1.19 -13.92 -3.22
C ARG A 458 -0.26 -13.83 -2.78
N SER A 459 -0.85 -14.91 -2.30
CA SER A 459 -2.12 -14.91 -1.58
C SER A 459 -1.93 -15.25 -0.09
N SER A 460 -3.00 -15.15 0.71
CA SER A 460 -2.95 -15.54 2.13
C SER A 460 -2.68 -17.04 2.35
N TRP A 461 -2.85 -17.87 1.32
CA TRP A 461 -2.81 -19.33 1.43
C TRP A 461 -1.73 -20.00 0.56
N ASN A 462 -1.35 -19.38 -0.56
CA ASN A 462 -0.39 -19.93 -1.52
C ASN A 462 0.28 -18.83 -2.33
N THR A 463 1.37 -19.20 -3.00
CA THR A 463 2.04 -18.35 -3.99
C THR A 463 1.94 -19.02 -5.35
N SER A 464 1.44 -18.29 -6.35
CA SER A 464 1.50 -18.73 -7.75
C SER A 464 2.73 -18.09 -8.39
N ALA A 465 3.59 -18.90 -8.99
CA ALA A 465 4.76 -18.43 -9.73
C ALA A 465 4.62 -18.81 -11.21
N SER A 466 4.84 -17.85 -12.10
CA SER A 466 4.88 -18.03 -13.54
C SER A 466 6.23 -17.59 -14.06
N VAL A 467 6.89 -18.43 -14.85
CA VAL A 467 8.17 -18.15 -15.50
C VAL A 467 7.92 -18.05 -17.00
N LEU A 468 8.29 -16.92 -17.59
CA LEU A 468 8.25 -16.68 -19.04
C LEU A 468 9.67 -16.81 -19.61
N GLY A 469 9.84 -17.41 -20.79
CA GLY A 469 11.15 -17.68 -21.42
C GLY A 469 11.09 -18.73 -22.53
N ASP A 470 12.08 -19.65 -22.59
CA ASP A 470 12.15 -20.76 -23.56
C ASP A 470 11.10 -21.88 -23.30
N GLY A 471 9.99 -21.54 -22.66
CA GLY A 471 8.92 -22.40 -22.20
C GLY A 471 8.23 -21.79 -20.99
N ASP A 472 6.90 -21.70 -21.02
CA ASP A 472 6.13 -21.15 -19.90
C ASP A 472 5.96 -22.22 -18.81
N LEU A 473 6.47 -21.92 -17.62
CA LEU A 473 6.31 -22.77 -16.44
C LEU A 473 5.39 -22.06 -15.44
N SER A 474 4.37 -22.76 -14.96
CA SER A 474 3.53 -22.27 -13.85
C SER A 474 3.54 -23.27 -12.70
N VAL A 475 3.89 -22.79 -11.49
CA VAL A 475 4.01 -23.60 -10.28
C VAL A 475 3.21 -22.96 -9.16
N ARG A 476 2.52 -23.81 -8.39
CA ARG A 476 1.86 -23.41 -7.15
C ARG A 476 2.70 -23.83 -5.96
N LEU A 477 3.17 -22.84 -5.20
CA LEU A 477 3.95 -23.04 -3.99
C LEU A 477 3.08 -22.80 -2.74
N PRO A 478 3.42 -23.41 -1.60
CA PRO A 478 2.94 -22.96 -0.29
C PRO A 478 3.20 -21.47 -0.07
N ARG A 479 2.64 -20.90 1.01
CA ARG A 479 2.92 -19.51 1.36
C ARG A 479 4.43 -19.32 1.57
N LEU A 480 5.03 -18.39 0.84
CA LEU A 480 6.44 -18.05 1.01
C LEU A 480 6.65 -17.15 2.24
N PRO A 481 7.75 -17.31 2.98
CA PRO A 481 8.19 -16.31 3.95
C PRO A 481 8.29 -14.90 3.35
N ASP A 482 8.04 -13.89 4.18
CA ASP A 482 8.20 -12.50 3.78
C ASP A 482 9.68 -12.17 3.53
N GLY A 483 9.97 -11.25 2.61
CA GLY A 483 11.34 -10.82 2.28
C GLY A 483 12.12 -11.74 1.32
N LEU A 484 11.60 -12.90 0.93
CA LEU A 484 12.22 -13.74 -0.11
C LEU A 484 11.79 -13.28 -1.52
N LEU A 485 12.71 -13.30 -2.49
CA LEU A 485 12.54 -12.99 -3.91
C LEU A 485 12.64 -14.30 -4.71
N PRO A 486 11.54 -14.78 -5.30
CA PRO A 486 11.57 -15.97 -6.16
C PRO A 486 12.11 -15.66 -7.56
N TRP A 487 12.94 -16.56 -8.08
CA TRP A 487 13.45 -16.50 -9.46
C TRP A 487 13.79 -17.89 -9.99
N TYR A 488 13.99 -18.00 -11.29
CA TYR A 488 14.31 -19.25 -11.99
C TYR A 488 15.64 -19.11 -12.72
N ASP A 489 16.55 -20.06 -12.53
CA ASP A 489 17.89 -20.05 -13.14
C ASP A 489 17.96 -20.77 -14.49
N GLY A 490 16.81 -21.23 -15.02
CA GLY A 490 16.72 -22.06 -16.22
C GLY A 490 16.67 -23.57 -15.94
N LYS A 491 16.89 -24.00 -14.70
CA LYS A 491 16.84 -25.41 -14.28
C LYS A 491 15.94 -25.63 -13.07
N THR A 492 16.10 -24.82 -12.03
CA THR A 492 15.42 -24.96 -10.74
C THR A 492 14.88 -23.63 -10.21
N GLY A 493 13.84 -23.70 -9.38
CA GLY A 493 13.32 -22.54 -8.68
C GLY A 493 14.21 -22.17 -7.51
N LEU A 494 14.58 -20.90 -7.41
CA LEU A 494 15.40 -20.34 -6.34
C LEU A 494 14.61 -19.29 -5.57
N LEU A 495 14.90 -19.17 -4.28
CA LEU A 495 14.44 -18.08 -3.42
C LEU A 495 15.65 -17.36 -2.88
N SER A 496 15.67 -16.03 -2.98
CA SER A 496 16.79 -15.24 -2.46
C SER A 496 16.34 -14.14 -1.52
N ARG A 497 17.18 -13.72 -0.58
CA ARG A 497 17.00 -12.47 0.17
C ARG A 497 18.31 -11.72 0.22
N ILE A 498 18.23 -10.45 0.59
CA ILE A 498 19.39 -9.63 0.90
C ILE A 498 19.36 -9.38 2.40
N GLN A 499 20.46 -9.72 3.08
CA GLN A 499 20.63 -9.51 4.51
C GLN A 499 22.04 -9.00 4.74
N ASP A 500 22.17 -7.90 5.48
CA ASP A 500 23.46 -7.22 5.74
C ASP A 500 24.26 -6.95 4.45
N GLY A 501 23.58 -6.63 3.34
CA GLY A 501 24.22 -6.35 2.06
C GLY A 501 24.57 -7.56 1.20
N VAL A 502 24.32 -8.78 1.70
CA VAL A 502 24.73 -10.02 1.04
C VAL A 502 23.51 -10.78 0.53
N TRP A 503 23.59 -11.27 -0.71
CA TRP A 503 22.62 -12.18 -1.27
C TRP A 503 22.72 -13.55 -0.57
N GLN A 504 21.58 -14.07 -0.15
CA GLN A 504 21.42 -15.40 0.40
C GLN A 504 20.39 -16.15 -0.43
N THR A 505 20.79 -17.26 -1.04
CA THR A 505 20.01 -17.95 -2.08
C THR A 505 19.81 -19.41 -1.74
N PHE A 506 18.57 -19.86 -1.87
CA PHE A 506 18.09 -21.17 -1.48
C PHE A 506 17.42 -21.86 -2.65
N ARG A 507 17.73 -23.14 -2.86
CA ARG A 507 17.06 -23.99 -3.84
C ARG A 507 15.73 -24.48 -3.30
N VAL A 508 14.68 -24.43 -4.12
CA VAL A 508 13.37 -25.00 -3.81
C VAL A 508 13.34 -26.49 -4.17
N GLU A 509 13.13 -27.35 -3.17
CA GLU A 509 13.03 -28.82 -3.35
C GLU A 509 11.58 -29.30 -3.47
N GLY A 510 10.61 -28.48 -3.07
CA GLY A 510 9.20 -28.84 -3.06
C GLY A 510 8.49 -28.34 -1.81
N ARG A 511 7.82 -29.24 -1.09
CA ARG A 511 7.07 -28.92 0.14
C ARG A 511 7.37 -29.91 1.25
N THR A 512 7.36 -29.40 2.48
CA THR A 512 7.38 -30.20 3.70
C THR A 512 6.24 -29.71 4.58
N GLY A 513 5.27 -30.58 4.84
CA GLY A 513 4.01 -30.21 5.49
C GLY A 513 3.27 -29.09 4.73
N GLN A 514 3.02 -27.96 5.41
CA GLN A 514 2.32 -26.78 4.86
C GLN A 514 3.28 -25.67 4.39
N THR A 515 4.59 -25.91 4.34
CA THR A 515 5.60 -24.90 3.96
C THR A 515 6.46 -25.38 2.79
N VAL A 516 7.20 -24.45 2.19
CA VAL A 516 8.18 -24.74 1.15
C VAL A 516 9.43 -25.39 1.75
N ALA A 517 9.94 -26.41 1.09
CA ALA A 517 11.17 -27.11 1.45
C ALA A 517 12.36 -26.46 0.72
N LEU A 518 13.38 -26.08 1.47
CA LEU A 518 14.54 -25.33 0.97
C LEU A 518 15.85 -26.06 1.26
N THR A 519 16.84 -25.82 0.41
CA THR A 519 18.23 -26.24 0.57
C THR A 519 19.14 -25.05 0.36
N LEU A 520 20.18 -24.90 1.19
CA LEU A 520 21.26 -23.95 0.94
C LEU A 520 22.45 -24.72 0.35
N ASP A 521 22.60 -24.67 -0.97
CA ASP A 521 23.76 -25.23 -1.66
C ASP A 521 24.94 -24.26 -1.51
N PRO A 522 26.08 -24.64 -0.87
CA PRO A 522 27.18 -23.71 -0.59
C PRO A 522 27.76 -23.02 -1.82
N ASP A 523 27.81 -23.72 -2.95
CA ASP A 523 28.39 -23.22 -4.20
C ASP A 523 27.52 -22.13 -4.86
N THR A 524 26.23 -22.09 -4.55
CA THR A 524 25.26 -21.11 -5.08
C THR A 524 24.65 -20.25 -3.98
N ALA A 525 25.18 -20.30 -2.76
CA ALA A 525 24.63 -19.64 -1.58
C ALA A 525 24.51 -18.11 -1.76
N THR A 526 25.42 -17.50 -2.54
CA THR A 526 25.44 -16.07 -2.85
C THR A 526 25.05 -15.77 -4.30
N ALA A 527 24.50 -16.76 -5.02
CA ALA A 527 23.99 -16.53 -6.37
C ALA A 527 22.91 -15.45 -6.33
N ARG A 528 22.80 -14.65 -7.38
CA ARG A 528 21.79 -13.60 -7.48
C ARG A 528 21.15 -13.61 -8.86
N PRO A 529 19.94 -13.06 -9.01
CA PRO A 529 19.37 -12.86 -10.34
C PRO A 529 20.29 -11.95 -11.16
N GLU A 530 20.41 -12.25 -12.46
CA GLU A 530 21.23 -11.48 -13.39
C GLU A 530 20.30 -10.83 -14.40
N ALA A 531 20.11 -9.52 -14.30
CA ALA A 531 19.30 -8.78 -15.24
C ALA A 531 20.01 -7.48 -15.62
N PRO A 532 20.01 -7.10 -16.92
CA PRO A 532 20.63 -5.86 -17.31
C PRO A 532 19.78 -4.68 -16.84
N GLY A 533 20.44 -3.70 -16.23
CA GLY A 533 19.83 -2.44 -15.80
C GLY A 533 19.50 -1.48 -16.92
N ALA A 534 19.96 -1.77 -18.13
CA ALA A 534 19.60 -1.05 -19.33
C ALA A 534 19.39 -2.00 -20.51
N SER A 535 18.56 -1.61 -21.45
CA SER A 535 18.31 -2.33 -22.70
C SER A 535 17.86 -1.37 -23.80
N GLU A 536 17.72 -1.88 -25.01
CA GLU A 536 17.24 -1.12 -26.16
C GLU A 536 15.99 -1.79 -26.75
N VAL A 537 14.96 -1.00 -27.04
CA VAL A 537 13.75 -1.48 -27.70
C VAL A 537 13.42 -0.61 -28.91
N THR A 538 13.13 -1.24 -30.04
CA THR A 538 12.68 -0.52 -31.23
C THR A 538 11.17 -0.61 -31.32
N PHE A 539 10.49 0.51 -31.10
CA PHE A 539 9.06 0.60 -31.31
C PHE A 539 8.72 0.56 -32.81
N PRO A 540 7.54 0.03 -33.20
CA PRO A 540 7.15 -0.04 -34.61
C PRO A 540 7.20 1.33 -35.31
N GLY A 541 7.88 1.40 -36.46
CA GLY A 541 8.04 2.62 -37.25
C GLY A 541 9.08 3.63 -36.74
N ALA A 542 9.77 3.35 -35.62
CA ALA A 542 10.84 4.22 -35.11
C ALA A 542 12.10 4.16 -36.01
N ALA A 543 12.82 5.27 -36.10
CA ALA A 543 14.06 5.38 -36.89
C ALA A 543 15.28 4.70 -36.24
N GLY A 544 15.18 4.34 -34.96
CA GLY A 544 16.22 3.70 -34.17
C GLY A 544 15.70 3.19 -32.83
N PRO A 545 16.55 2.52 -32.04
CA PRO A 545 16.16 1.99 -30.74
C PRO A 545 16.02 3.08 -29.68
N SER A 546 15.00 2.95 -28.83
CA SER A 546 14.88 3.71 -27.58
C SER A 546 15.64 3.00 -26.47
N GLU A 547 16.40 3.74 -25.68
CA GLU A 547 17.07 3.23 -24.47
C GLU A 547 16.06 3.08 -23.33
N ILE A 548 16.10 1.94 -22.65
CA ILE A 548 15.38 1.66 -21.41
C ILE A 548 16.42 1.57 -20.31
N ARG A 549 16.33 2.41 -19.28
CA ARG A 549 17.34 2.45 -18.22
C ARG A 549 16.68 2.52 -16.85
N LEU A 550 17.01 1.58 -15.98
CA LEU A 550 16.72 1.64 -14.56
C LEU A 550 17.77 2.52 -13.88
N SER A 551 17.30 3.48 -13.11
CA SER A 551 18.13 4.23 -12.19
C SER A 551 17.29 4.59 -10.97
N ARG A 552 17.78 4.27 -9.77
CA ARG A 552 17.15 4.65 -8.49
C ARG A 552 15.66 4.27 -8.41
N GLY A 553 15.35 3.04 -8.82
CA GLY A 553 13.98 2.51 -8.81
C GLY A 553 13.00 3.19 -9.78
N ALA A 554 13.50 3.92 -10.77
CA ALA A 554 12.70 4.40 -11.88
C ALA A 554 13.28 3.92 -13.22
N ILE A 555 12.44 3.33 -14.05
CA ILE A 555 12.75 3.04 -15.45
C ILE A 555 12.43 4.28 -16.27
N THR A 556 13.44 4.79 -16.98
CA THR A 556 13.28 5.86 -17.97
C THR A 556 13.37 5.26 -19.37
N VAL A 557 12.50 5.73 -20.26
CA VAL A 557 12.56 5.44 -21.70
C VAL A 557 13.06 6.68 -22.41
N THR A 558 14.15 6.56 -23.16
CA THR A 558 14.77 7.65 -23.91
C THR A 558 14.76 7.30 -25.39
N ALA A 559 14.08 8.10 -26.20
CA ALA A 559 14.02 7.94 -27.65
C ALA A 559 15.39 8.20 -28.32
N PRO A 560 15.57 7.77 -29.59
CA PRO A 560 16.83 7.98 -30.33
C PRO A 560 17.29 9.44 -30.43
N ASP A 561 16.36 10.39 -30.36
CA ASP A 561 16.65 11.83 -30.40
C ASP A 561 16.99 12.43 -29.02
N GLY A 562 17.02 11.61 -27.96
CA GLY A 562 17.30 12.02 -26.59
C GLY A 562 16.06 12.43 -25.78
N THR A 563 14.86 12.37 -26.36
CA THR A 563 13.60 12.68 -25.65
C THR A 563 13.29 11.60 -24.62
N ARG A 564 13.04 11.99 -23.37
CA ARG A 564 12.62 11.05 -22.31
C ARG A 564 11.10 10.90 -22.31
N THR A 565 10.62 9.83 -22.92
CA THR A 565 9.19 9.63 -23.25
C THR A 565 8.38 8.97 -22.14
N ALA A 566 9.04 8.27 -21.20
CA ALA A 566 8.38 7.65 -20.06
C ALA A 566 9.27 7.63 -18.81
N ARG A 567 8.62 7.68 -17.65
CA ARG A 567 9.21 7.48 -16.33
C ARG A 567 8.30 6.57 -15.50
N LEU A 568 8.75 5.36 -15.24
CA LEU A 568 7.96 4.32 -14.57
C LEU A 568 8.64 3.94 -13.25
N LEU A 569 7.91 3.98 -12.15
CA LEU A 569 8.41 3.45 -10.89
C LEU A 569 8.56 1.93 -11.00
N PHE A 570 9.71 1.41 -10.58
CA PHE A 570 10.05 0.01 -10.65
C PHE A 570 10.63 -0.46 -9.32
N SER A 571 10.12 -1.60 -8.88
CA SER A 571 10.67 -2.39 -7.79
C SER A 571 10.41 -3.85 -8.12
N PRO A 572 11.35 -4.78 -7.84
CA PRO A 572 11.10 -6.20 -7.96
C PRO A 572 9.98 -6.68 -7.04
N ILE A 573 9.58 -5.87 -6.04
CA ILE A 573 8.42 -6.09 -5.16
C ILE A 573 7.38 -5.00 -5.45
N MET A 574 6.26 -5.39 -6.07
CA MET A 574 5.24 -4.48 -6.56
C MET A 574 4.00 -4.44 -5.67
N SER A 575 3.43 -3.23 -5.52
CA SER A 575 2.16 -3.02 -4.85
C SER A 575 0.97 -3.47 -5.72
N THR A 576 -0.16 -3.71 -5.06
CA THR A 576 -1.38 -4.30 -5.65
C THR A 576 -2.18 -3.34 -6.55
N LYS A 577 -1.81 -2.05 -6.54
CA LYS A 577 -2.53 -0.95 -7.20
C LYS A 577 -1.86 -0.46 -8.50
N GLY A 578 -0.59 -0.82 -8.74
CA GLY A 578 0.16 -0.43 -9.95
C GLY A 578 0.03 -1.45 -11.07
N GLY A 579 0.18 -1.00 -12.33
CA GLY A 579 0.38 -1.89 -13.47
C GLY A 579 1.71 -2.67 -13.34
N LEU A 580 1.79 -3.85 -13.96
CA LEU A 580 3.02 -4.65 -13.97
C LEU A 580 4.05 -3.96 -14.88
N VAL A 581 5.21 -3.62 -14.33
CA VAL A 581 6.33 -3.01 -15.06
C VAL A 581 7.50 -3.99 -15.04
N PRO A 582 7.91 -4.53 -16.20
CA PRO A 582 9.01 -5.49 -16.22
C PRO A 582 10.38 -4.80 -16.13
N PRO A 583 11.42 -5.52 -15.65
CA PRO A 583 12.78 -5.01 -15.60
C PRO A 583 13.29 -4.63 -17.00
N PRO A 584 14.26 -3.69 -17.11
CA PRO A 584 14.75 -3.20 -18.40
C PRO A 584 15.11 -4.29 -19.39
N GLY A 585 15.84 -5.33 -18.95
CA GLY A 585 16.24 -6.45 -19.80
C GLY A 585 15.12 -7.25 -20.46
N TRP A 586 13.88 -7.08 -20.03
CA TRP A 586 12.73 -7.77 -20.62
C TRP A 586 11.99 -6.93 -21.68
N TRP A 587 12.26 -5.62 -21.77
CA TRP A 587 11.59 -4.75 -22.74
C TRP A 587 11.75 -5.18 -24.22
N PRO A 588 12.92 -5.65 -24.67
CA PRO A 588 13.10 -6.10 -26.06
C PRO A 588 12.29 -7.36 -26.41
N ARG A 589 11.79 -8.08 -25.38
CA ARG A 589 11.02 -9.33 -25.52
C ARG A 589 9.50 -9.10 -25.52
N ARG A 590 9.06 -7.85 -25.40
CA ARG A 590 7.63 -7.50 -25.38
C ARG A 590 7.14 -7.34 -26.81
N GLU A 591 6.04 -8.00 -27.13
CA GLU A 591 5.39 -7.85 -28.43
C GLU A 591 4.67 -6.50 -28.53
N PRO A 592 4.67 -5.83 -29.69
CA PRO A 592 3.84 -4.65 -29.90
C PRO A 592 2.35 -5.00 -29.83
N VAL A 593 1.56 -4.20 -29.12
CA VAL A 593 0.11 -4.43 -28.97
C VAL A 593 -0.65 -4.03 -30.25
N ASP A 594 -0.17 -3.00 -30.92
CA ASP A 594 -0.77 -2.44 -32.15
C ASP A 594 0.36 -1.88 -33.03
N PRO A 595 0.97 -2.74 -33.88
CA PRO A 595 2.08 -2.32 -34.74
C PRO A 595 1.75 -1.13 -35.67
N ASP A 596 0.56 -1.14 -36.27
CA ASP A 596 0.11 -0.10 -37.21
C ASP A 596 -0.17 1.21 -36.48
N GLY A 597 -0.89 1.15 -35.34
CA GLY A 597 -1.12 2.30 -34.48
C GLY A 597 0.18 2.91 -33.97
N SER A 598 1.13 2.08 -33.52
CA SER A 598 2.46 2.53 -33.06
C SER A 598 3.24 3.22 -34.18
N ALA A 599 3.21 2.69 -35.40
CA ALA A 599 3.84 3.32 -36.56
C ALA A 599 3.15 4.64 -36.95
N ALA A 600 1.83 4.76 -36.75
CA ALA A 600 1.09 6.00 -36.99
C ALA A 600 1.50 7.13 -36.03
N LEU A 601 1.80 6.81 -34.75
CA LEU A 601 2.29 7.80 -33.78
C LEU A 601 3.58 8.49 -34.25
N ARG A 602 4.47 7.77 -34.96
CA ARG A 602 5.72 8.33 -35.52
C ARG A 602 5.48 9.37 -36.61
N ARG A 603 4.34 9.31 -37.29
CA ARG A 603 3.94 10.23 -38.36
C ARG A 603 3.04 11.38 -37.86
N LEU A 604 2.60 11.35 -36.60
CA LEU A 604 1.78 12.41 -36.00
C LEU A 604 2.44 13.77 -36.20
N ASP A 605 1.70 14.81 -36.57
CA ASP A 605 2.22 16.17 -36.70
C ASP A 605 1.76 17.06 -35.53
N ARG A 606 2.31 18.29 -35.45
CA ARG A 606 2.00 19.23 -34.38
C ARG A 606 0.53 19.67 -34.39
N GLU A 607 -0.07 19.85 -35.57
CA GLU A 607 -1.47 20.27 -35.70
C GLU A 607 -2.41 19.23 -35.09
N ARG A 608 -2.18 17.96 -35.43
CA ARG A 608 -2.90 16.80 -34.87
C ARG A 608 -2.70 16.65 -33.37
N ALA A 609 -1.48 16.85 -32.86
CA ALA A 609 -1.20 16.87 -31.43
C ALA A 609 -1.94 18.01 -30.71
N THR A 610 -1.99 19.21 -31.30
CA THR A 610 -2.78 20.34 -30.79
C THR A 610 -4.26 19.97 -30.70
N ARG A 611 -4.86 19.41 -31.76
CA ARG A 611 -6.27 19.00 -31.75
C ARG A 611 -6.55 17.98 -30.64
N LEU A 612 -5.66 17.00 -30.45
CA LEU A 612 -5.81 16.00 -29.39
C LEU A 612 -5.72 16.64 -27.98
N LEU A 613 -4.79 17.56 -27.77
CA LEU A 613 -4.65 18.29 -26.50
C LEU A 613 -5.90 19.16 -26.22
N GLU A 614 -6.37 19.93 -27.20
CA GLU A 614 -7.56 20.78 -27.07
C GLU A 614 -8.85 19.98 -26.82
N ALA A 615 -9.00 18.84 -27.49
CA ALA A 615 -10.10 17.93 -27.25
C ALA A 615 -10.02 17.31 -25.84
N THR A 616 -8.82 16.99 -25.37
CA THR A 616 -8.60 16.47 -24.01
C THR A 616 -8.92 17.50 -22.94
N LEU A 617 -8.63 18.78 -23.19
CA LEU A 617 -9.01 19.90 -22.34
C LEU A 617 -10.53 20.04 -22.21
N THR A 618 -11.28 19.62 -23.24
CA THR A 618 -12.75 19.61 -23.24
C THR A 618 -13.33 18.47 -22.41
N GLY A 619 -12.72 17.29 -22.46
CA GLY A 619 -13.07 16.16 -21.60
C GLY A 619 -12.89 14.79 -22.25
N PRO A 620 -13.12 13.69 -21.50
CA PRO A 620 -12.77 12.34 -21.94
C PRO A 620 -13.44 11.90 -23.26
N ARG A 621 -14.71 12.24 -23.46
CA ARG A 621 -15.43 11.88 -24.70
C ARG A 621 -14.85 12.59 -25.92
N ALA A 622 -14.64 13.91 -25.82
CA ALA A 622 -14.03 14.69 -26.90
C ALA A 622 -12.61 14.20 -27.22
N ALA A 623 -11.84 13.82 -26.19
CA ALA A 623 -10.51 13.23 -26.35
C ALA A 623 -10.55 11.93 -27.16
N THR A 624 -11.49 11.03 -26.84
CA THR A 624 -11.69 9.77 -27.57
C THR A 624 -12.11 10.02 -29.02
N ASP A 625 -13.09 10.90 -29.24
CA ASP A 625 -13.58 11.23 -30.59
C ASP A 625 -12.45 11.86 -31.44
N ALA A 626 -11.64 12.73 -30.84
CA ALA A 626 -10.48 13.32 -31.50
C ALA A 626 -9.37 12.31 -31.79
N LEU A 627 -9.11 11.35 -30.88
CA LEU A 627 -8.16 10.28 -31.12
C LEU A 627 -8.57 9.45 -32.33
N GLU A 628 -9.84 9.05 -32.42
CA GLU A 628 -10.38 8.30 -33.57
C GLU A 628 -10.26 9.07 -34.89
N ALA A 629 -10.48 10.39 -34.86
CA ALA A 629 -10.36 11.23 -36.04
C ALA A 629 -8.90 11.47 -36.48
N VAL A 630 -7.98 11.58 -35.52
CA VAL A 630 -6.59 12.01 -35.75
C VAL A 630 -5.64 10.83 -35.99
N LEU A 631 -5.91 9.70 -35.34
CA LEU A 631 -5.13 8.45 -35.39
C LEU A 631 -6.08 7.24 -35.51
N PRO A 632 -6.83 7.09 -36.62
CA PRO A 632 -7.74 5.97 -36.81
C PRO A 632 -7.04 4.60 -36.81
N GLU A 633 -5.73 4.56 -37.06
CA GLU A 633 -4.91 3.36 -37.00
C GLU A 633 -4.66 2.85 -35.57
N VAL A 634 -4.89 3.67 -34.54
CA VAL A 634 -4.75 3.28 -33.14
C VAL A 634 -6.03 2.58 -32.66
N THR A 635 -6.02 1.25 -32.74
CA THR A 635 -7.19 0.39 -32.56
C THR A 635 -7.15 -0.38 -31.24
N ALA A 636 -5.97 -0.75 -30.73
CA ALA A 636 -5.89 -1.55 -29.52
C ALA A 636 -6.25 -0.72 -28.26
N PRO A 637 -7.12 -1.24 -27.36
CA PRO A 637 -7.56 -0.52 -26.16
C PRO A 637 -6.41 -0.01 -25.28
N ALA A 638 -5.39 -0.84 -25.05
CA ALA A 638 -4.25 -0.46 -24.20
C ALA A 638 -3.45 0.72 -24.80
N LEU A 639 -3.26 0.74 -26.12
CA LEU A 639 -2.57 1.84 -26.78
C LEU A 639 -3.43 3.11 -26.76
N ARG A 640 -4.73 3.00 -27.04
CA ARG A 640 -5.69 4.13 -26.96
C ARG A 640 -5.65 4.79 -25.58
N ASP A 641 -5.73 4.00 -24.52
CA ASP A 641 -5.67 4.49 -23.14
C ASP A 641 -4.32 5.19 -22.86
N GLY A 642 -3.21 4.64 -23.35
CA GLY A 642 -1.88 5.24 -23.22
C GLY A 642 -1.75 6.60 -23.93
N VAL A 643 -2.30 6.73 -25.14
CA VAL A 643 -2.30 8.01 -25.89
C VAL A 643 -3.16 9.05 -25.19
N LEU A 644 -4.36 8.67 -24.70
CA LEU A 644 -5.23 9.56 -23.95
C LEU A 644 -4.61 9.98 -22.61
N GLU A 645 -3.86 9.10 -21.94
CA GLU A 645 -3.12 9.42 -20.72
C GLU A 645 -1.99 10.42 -20.97
N ALA A 646 -1.24 10.26 -22.08
CA ALA A 646 -0.24 11.23 -22.50
C ALA A 646 -0.88 12.59 -22.80
N ALA A 647 -1.99 12.62 -23.53
CA ALA A 647 -2.72 13.86 -23.82
C ALA A 647 -3.24 14.54 -22.53
N ARG A 648 -3.74 13.77 -21.56
CA ARG A 648 -4.15 14.28 -20.24
C ARG A 648 -2.97 14.87 -19.49
N THR A 649 -1.83 14.18 -19.49
CA THR A 649 -0.59 14.67 -18.87
C THR A 649 -0.15 15.99 -19.50
N ALA A 650 -0.26 16.13 -20.83
CA ALA A 650 0.06 17.37 -21.53
C ALA A 650 -0.91 18.51 -21.19
N VAL A 651 -2.21 18.23 -21.03
CA VAL A 651 -3.18 19.21 -20.50
C VAL A 651 -2.80 19.66 -19.09
N GLU A 652 -2.41 18.74 -18.21
CA GLU A 652 -1.93 19.12 -16.87
C GLU A 652 -0.69 20.02 -16.94
N CYS A 653 0.26 19.70 -17.82
CA CYS A 653 1.44 20.53 -18.03
C CYS A 653 1.08 21.93 -18.55
N LEU A 654 0.11 22.03 -19.46
CA LEU A 654 -0.40 23.32 -19.93
C LEU A 654 -0.93 24.17 -18.77
N LEU A 655 -1.78 23.59 -17.91
CA LEU A 655 -2.38 24.32 -16.80
C LEU A 655 -1.32 24.72 -15.75
N LEU A 656 -0.38 23.84 -15.45
CA LEU A 656 0.72 24.12 -14.53
C LEU A 656 1.71 25.15 -15.11
N ALA A 657 1.97 25.13 -16.41
CA ALA A 657 2.82 26.11 -17.08
C ALA A 657 2.19 27.52 -17.05
N ILE A 658 0.87 27.61 -17.26
CA ILE A 658 0.12 28.88 -17.12
C ILE A 658 0.26 29.42 -15.69
N ASP A 659 -0.02 28.57 -14.69
CA ASP A 659 0.09 28.89 -13.25
C ASP A 659 1.51 29.35 -12.88
N LEU A 660 2.52 28.59 -13.29
CA LEU A 660 3.92 28.89 -13.03
C LEU A 660 4.35 30.23 -13.64
N ARG A 661 3.99 30.50 -14.90
CA ARG A 661 4.33 31.75 -15.58
C ARG A 661 3.71 32.96 -14.90
N ASP A 662 2.46 32.85 -14.46
CA ASP A 662 1.78 33.92 -13.71
C ASP A 662 2.50 34.20 -12.38
N ARG A 663 2.87 33.16 -11.62
CA ARG A 663 3.60 33.29 -10.34
C ARG A 663 4.96 33.98 -10.49
N ILE A 664 5.69 33.67 -11.55
CA ILE A 664 7.01 34.26 -11.80
C ILE A 664 6.95 35.58 -12.58
N GLY A 665 5.75 36.14 -12.80
CA GLY A 665 5.56 37.40 -13.50
C GLY A 665 5.93 37.37 -14.98
N ARG A 666 5.92 36.18 -15.61
CA ARG A 666 6.29 35.99 -17.01
C ARG A 666 5.05 36.05 -17.91
N PRO A 667 5.08 36.81 -19.03
CA PRO A 667 3.97 36.83 -19.98
C PRO A 667 3.62 35.44 -20.52
N GLN A 668 2.34 35.19 -20.74
CA GLN A 668 1.86 33.95 -21.34
C GLN A 668 2.18 33.90 -22.85
N PRO A 669 2.35 32.70 -23.44
CA PRO A 669 2.60 32.59 -24.87
C PRO A 669 1.38 33.08 -25.69
N PRO A 670 1.57 33.63 -26.89
CA PRO A 670 0.48 34.21 -27.68
C PRO A 670 -0.51 33.18 -28.24
N ALA A 671 -0.10 31.93 -28.39
CA ALA A 671 -0.87 30.85 -29.01
C ALA A 671 -1.39 29.84 -27.96
N LEU A 672 -2.19 30.32 -27.00
CA LEU A 672 -2.88 29.45 -26.05
C LEU A 672 -4.22 28.92 -26.60
N PRO A 673 -4.63 27.69 -26.23
CA PRO A 673 -5.95 27.19 -26.57
C PRO A 673 -7.06 28.13 -26.11
N ALA A 674 -8.07 28.33 -26.96
CA ALA A 674 -9.16 29.27 -26.70
C ALA A 674 -9.95 28.99 -25.40
N LEU A 675 -9.84 27.80 -24.82
CA LEU A 675 -10.47 27.46 -23.53
C LEU A 675 -9.72 28.00 -22.30
N VAL A 676 -8.42 28.30 -22.42
CA VAL A 676 -7.58 28.80 -21.32
C VAL A 676 -7.07 30.24 -21.52
N SER A 677 -7.16 30.78 -22.74
CA SER A 677 -6.79 32.18 -23.03
C SER A 677 -7.76 33.16 -22.35
N PRO A 678 -7.33 34.22 -21.66
CA PRO A 678 -8.24 35.21 -21.09
C PRO A 678 -9.00 35.93 -22.20
N ALA A 679 -10.14 36.55 -21.86
CA ALA A 679 -10.78 37.45 -22.81
C ALA A 679 -9.90 38.70 -23.02
N SER A 680 -10.09 39.38 -24.15
CA SER A 680 -9.29 40.56 -24.49
C SER A 680 -9.35 41.62 -23.37
N GLY A 681 -8.20 42.03 -22.86
CA GLY A 681 -8.09 43.05 -21.80
C GLY A 681 -8.30 42.53 -20.38
N LEU A 682 -8.53 41.21 -20.18
CA LEU A 682 -8.73 40.61 -18.87
C LEU A 682 -7.48 39.87 -18.34
N PRO A 683 -7.27 39.83 -17.01
CA PRO A 683 -6.15 39.12 -16.40
C PRO A 683 -6.32 37.59 -16.44
N PHE A 684 -5.22 36.82 -16.35
CA PHE A 684 -5.27 35.35 -16.27
C PHE A 684 -5.80 34.84 -14.93
N ALA A 685 -6.28 33.58 -14.94
CA ALA A 685 -6.54 32.84 -13.71
C ALA A 685 -5.22 32.37 -13.08
N ARG A 686 -5.02 32.64 -11.78
CA ARG A 686 -3.74 32.46 -11.07
C ARG A 686 -3.39 31.03 -10.64
N THR A 687 -4.33 30.08 -10.72
CA THR A 687 -4.07 28.71 -10.31
C THR A 687 -4.61 27.69 -11.29
N THR A 688 -4.02 26.50 -11.30
CA THR A 688 -4.48 25.35 -12.08
C THR A 688 -5.96 25.04 -11.81
N ALA A 689 -6.38 25.07 -10.55
CA ALA A 689 -7.78 24.83 -10.16
C ALA A 689 -8.74 25.91 -10.71
N ARG A 690 -8.31 27.17 -10.68
CA ARG A 690 -9.08 28.31 -11.21
C ARG A 690 -9.15 28.25 -12.75
N THR A 691 -8.05 27.91 -13.41
CA THR A 691 -8.03 27.73 -14.87
C THR A 691 -8.96 26.60 -15.32
N ARG A 692 -9.00 25.46 -14.61
CA ARG A 692 -9.98 24.39 -14.88
C ARG A 692 -11.43 24.86 -14.72
N TRP A 693 -11.69 25.69 -13.71
CA TRP A 693 -13.01 26.28 -13.53
C TRP A 693 -13.39 27.15 -14.74
N LEU A 694 -12.47 27.98 -15.26
CA LEU A 694 -12.70 28.79 -16.45
C LEU A 694 -13.04 27.94 -17.67
N VAL A 695 -12.25 26.88 -17.92
CA VAL A 695 -12.51 25.92 -18.99
C VAL A 695 -13.93 25.37 -18.88
N ARG A 696 -14.35 24.96 -17.69
CA ARG A 696 -15.70 24.45 -17.46
C ARG A 696 -16.77 25.49 -17.78
N GLN A 697 -16.62 26.75 -17.36
CA GLN A 697 -17.60 27.79 -17.69
C GLN A 697 -17.74 28.02 -19.19
N ARG A 698 -16.63 27.93 -19.92
CA ARG A 698 -16.65 28.05 -21.39
C ARG A 698 -17.32 26.86 -22.06
N LEU A 699 -17.15 25.66 -21.53
CA LEU A 699 -17.86 24.47 -22.02
C LEU A 699 -19.37 24.57 -21.76
N VAL A 700 -19.78 25.11 -20.61
CA VAL A 700 -21.18 25.41 -20.31
C VAL A 700 -21.75 26.40 -21.31
N ALA A 701 -21.05 27.52 -21.54
CA ALA A 701 -21.48 28.54 -22.51
C ALA A 701 -21.60 27.96 -23.93
N ARG A 702 -20.60 27.22 -24.41
CA ARG A 702 -20.65 26.53 -25.71
C ARG A 702 -21.82 25.56 -25.81
N ALA A 703 -22.13 24.80 -24.76
CA ALA A 703 -23.26 23.88 -24.76
C ALA A 703 -24.59 24.64 -24.91
N LEU A 704 -24.76 25.75 -24.18
CA LEU A 704 -25.93 26.61 -24.23
C LEU A 704 -26.07 27.32 -25.60
N GLU A 705 -24.99 27.88 -26.13
CA GLU A 705 -24.93 28.50 -27.45
C GLU A 705 -25.25 27.50 -28.56
N SER A 706 -24.69 26.27 -28.49
CA SER A 706 -24.97 25.22 -29.46
C SER A 706 -26.45 24.83 -29.45
N ALA A 707 -27.05 24.61 -28.28
CA ALA A 707 -28.48 24.31 -28.19
C ALA A 707 -29.35 25.46 -28.69
N THR A 708 -28.92 26.71 -28.53
CA THR A 708 -29.68 27.86 -29.03
C THR A 708 -29.60 27.98 -30.57
N THR A 709 -28.46 27.62 -31.14
CA THR A 709 -28.16 27.76 -32.57
C THR A 709 -28.64 26.56 -33.40
N ASP A 710 -28.41 25.35 -32.91
CA ASP A 710 -28.60 24.10 -33.66
C ASP A 710 -30.02 23.55 -33.52
N GLU A 711 -30.73 23.89 -32.44
CA GLU A 711 -32.08 23.39 -32.16
C GLU A 711 -33.17 24.38 -32.58
N PRO A 712 -34.32 23.91 -33.10
CA PRO A 712 -35.40 24.76 -33.56
C PRO A 712 -36.00 25.60 -32.41
N THR A 713 -36.48 26.81 -32.76
CA THR A 713 -37.24 27.67 -31.86
C THR A 713 -38.52 26.98 -31.38
N THR A 714 -38.93 27.24 -30.14
CA THR A 714 -40.06 26.58 -29.49
C THR A 714 -40.84 27.56 -28.62
N ASP A 715 -42.14 27.35 -28.45
CA ASP A 715 -42.95 28.12 -27.49
C ASP A 715 -42.86 27.54 -26.06
N LYS A 716 -42.41 26.28 -25.90
CA LYS A 716 -42.32 25.59 -24.61
C LYS A 716 -40.96 24.91 -24.42
N PRO A 717 -40.40 24.88 -23.19
CA PRO A 717 -39.13 24.20 -22.96
C PRO A 717 -39.20 22.69 -23.23
N TYR A 718 -38.16 22.15 -23.88
CA TYR A 718 -37.98 20.70 -24.04
C TYR A 718 -36.52 20.28 -23.83
N LEU A 719 -36.31 19.05 -23.37
CA LEU A 719 -34.98 18.50 -23.11
C LEU A 719 -34.33 18.14 -24.44
N VAL A 720 -33.19 18.75 -24.74
CA VAL A 720 -32.40 18.49 -25.96
C VAL A 720 -31.58 17.21 -25.77
N ARG A 721 -30.77 17.18 -24.71
CA ARG A 721 -29.88 16.06 -24.35
C ARG A 721 -29.37 16.21 -22.93
N THR A 722 -28.74 15.16 -22.41
CA THR A 722 -27.90 15.27 -21.19
C THR A 722 -26.45 15.47 -21.61
N ALA A 723 -25.93 16.68 -21.39
CA ALA A 723 -24.53 17.02 -21.63
C ALA A 723 -23.64 16.41 -20.55
N SER A 724 -22.46 15.90 -20.95
CA SER A 724 -21.45 15.47 -19.98
C SER A 724 -20.78 16.70 -19.39
N LEU A 725 -21.03 16.97 -18.11
CA LEU A 725 -20.37 18.04 -17.38
C LEU A 725 -19.18 17.47 -16.59
N PRO A 726 -18.05 18.20 -16.50
CA PRO A 726 -16.94 17.81 -15.64
C PRO A 726 -17.42 17.63 -14.19
N PHE A 727 -17.06 16.49 -13.57
CA PHE A 727 -17.44 16.17 -12.18
C PHE A 727 -16.72 17.08 -11.19
N GLY A 728 -17.45 17.59 -10.20
CA GLY A 728 -16.89 18.39 -9.10
C GLY A 728 -16.54 19.82 -9.52
N GLY A 729 -17.14 20.78 -8.84
CA GLY A 729 -16.86 22.20 -9.04
C GLY A 729 -18.14 22.99 -8.85
N HIS A 730 -18.28 23.58 -7.69
CA HIS A 730 -19.24 24.66 -7.48
C HIS A 730 -18.96 25.75 -8.55
N VAL A 731 -19.99 26.41 -9.08
CA VAL A 731 -19.80 27.78 -9.57
C VAL A 731 -19.37 28.53 -8.29
N GLY A 732 -18.08 28.85 -8.16
CA GLY A 732 -17.44 29.12 -6.85
C GLY A 732 -18.00 30.32 -6.09
N VAL A 733 -18.89 31.08 -6.74
CA VAL A 733 -19.75 32.14 -6.21
C VAL A 733 -21.12 31.90 -6.82
N ASP A 734 -22.19 31.99 -6.02
CA ASP A 734 -23.53 32.09 -6.60
C ASP A 734 -23.56 33.38 -7.41
N LEU A 735 -23.69 33.29 -8.73
CA LEU A 735 -23.56 34.43 -9.65
C LEU A 735 -24.58 35.54 -9.34
N SER A 736 -25.63 35.23 -8.58
CA SER A 736 -26.60 36.20 -8.08
C SER A 736 -26.14 37.02 -6.87
N THR A 737 -24.93 36.77 -6.34
CA THR A 737 -24.39 37.35 -5.09
C THR A 737 -22.96 37.90 -5.26
N LEU A 738 -22.59 38.26 -6.49
CA LEU A 738 -21.23 38.63 -6.85
C LEU A 738 -20.74 39.93 -6.19
N ALA A 739 -21.58 40.96 -6.09
CA ALA A 739 -21.25 42.16 -5.31
C ALA A 739 -21.05 41.83 -3.84
N GLY A 740 -21.92 40.97 -3.28
CA GLY A 740 -21.76 40.50 -1.91
C GLY A 740 -20.44 39.75 -1.68
N TYR A 741 -19.95 39.04 -2.69
CA TYR A 741 -18.64 38.38 -2.68
C TYR A 741 -17.48 39.36 -2.87
N ALA A 742 -17.65 40.39 -3.71
CA ALA A 742 -16.64 41.41 -3.98
C ALA A 742 -16.46 42.39 -2.80
N LEU A 743 -17.53 42.63 -2.04
CA LEU A 743 -17.58 43.62 -0.97
C LEU A 743 -16.40 43.54 0.01
N PRO A 744 -16.02 42.37 0.56
CA PRO A 744 -14.90 42.33 1.48
C PRO A 744 -13.55 42.72 0.84
N ALA A 745 -13.36 42.61 -0.49
CA ALA A 745 -12.11 43.05 -1.11
C ALA A 745 -11.88 44.57 -1.01
N VAL A 746 -12.95 45.35 -0.93
CA VAL A 746 -12.88 46.81 -0.86
C VAL A 746 -12.79 47.35 0.57
N LEU A 747 -13.02 46.50 1.58
CA LEU A 747 -13.02 46.92 2.98
C LEU A 747 -11.58 47.10 3.50
N PRO A 748 -11.33 48.13 4.33
CA PRO A 748 -9.98 48.45 4.80
C PRO A 748 -9.45 47.46 5.84
N TRP A 749 -10.31 46.76 6.57
CA TRP A 749 -9.94 45.77 7.58
C TRP A 749 -9.78 44.34 7.04
N THR A 750 -9.93 44.14 5.73
CA THR A 750 -9.68 42.83 5.12
C THR A 750 -8.18 42.59 4.98
N SER A 751 -7.71 41.40 5.38
CA SER A 751 -6.29 41.04 5.23
C SER A 751 -5.90 40.92 3.76
N ASP A 752 -4.65 41.22 3.42
CA ASP A 752 -4.16 41.16 2.04
C ASP A 752 -4.32 39.76 1.43
N THR A 753 -4.08 38.72 2.23
CA THR A 753 -4.29 37.33 1.82
C THR A 753 -5.74 37.03 1.45
N LEU A 754 -6.70 37.49 2.27
CA LEU A 754 -8.12 37.28 2.00
C LEU A 754 -8.55 38.11 0.79
N ARG A 755 -8.07 39.37 0.67
CA ARG A 755 -8.35 40.25 -0.45
C ARG A 755 -7.87 39.66 -1.77
N GLU A 756 -6.62 39.20 -1.86
CA GLU A 756 -6.12 38.56 -3.08
C GLU A 756 -6.91 37.30 -3.43
N GLY A 757 -7.31 36.49 -2.44
CA GLY A 757 -8.17 35.34 -2.66
C GLY A 757 -9.54 35.69 -3.26
N ILE A 758 -10.14 36.82 -2.87
CA ILE A 758 -11.39 37.34 -3.44
C ILE A 758 -11.13 37.86 -4.86
N LEU A 759 -10.08 38.66 -5.06
CA LEU A 759 -9.72 39.21 -6.36
C LEU A 759 -9.47 38.11 -7.40
N ASP A 760 -8.86 36.99 -7.01
CA ASP A 760 -8.66 35.84 -7.90
C ASP A 760 -9.97 35.24 -8.42
N VAL A 761 -11.01 35.22 -7.58
CA VAL A 761 -12.34 34.76 -8.00
C VAL A 761 -13.04 35.78 -8.87
N LEU A 762 -12.89 37.07 -8.59
CA LEU A 762 -13.43 38.13 -9.43
C LEU A 762 -12.77 38.16 -10.82
N ARG A 763 -11.43 38.04 -10.89
CA ARG A 763 -10.67 37.89 -12.15
C ARG A 763 -11.19 36.72 -12.96
N LEU A 764 -11.40 35.58 -12.30
CA LEU A 764 -11.89 34.37 -12.92
C LEU A 764 -13.31 34.55 -13.48
N TRP A 765 -14.17 35.20 -12.71
CA TRP A 765 -15.53 35.49 -13.11
C TRP A 765 -15.58 36.42 -14.33
N ALA A 766 -14.77 37.49 -14.35
CA ALA A 766 -14.71 38.39 -15.50
C ALA A 766 -14.28 37.67 -16.78
N ASN A 767 -13.44 36.63 -16.65
CA ASN A 767 -12.97 35.83 -17.78
C ASN A 767 -13.96 34.75 -18.25
N ALA A 768 -15.00 34.45 -17.48
CA ALA A 768 -16.01 33.48 -17.84
C ALA A 768 -17.03 34.10 -18.80
N PRO A 769 -17.53 33.36 -19.81
CA PRO A 769 -18.58 33.87 -20.69
C PRO A 769 -19.85 34.28 -19.94
N ILE A 770 -20.16 33.61 -18.82
CA ILE A 770 -21.32 33.95 -17.98
C ILE A 770 -21.15 35.31 -17.28
N GLY A 771 -19.91 35.81 -17.18
CA GLY A 771 -19.57 37.11 -16.62
C GLY A 771 -19.08 38.13 -17.66
N ASP A 772 -19.20 37.84 -18.96
CA ASP A 772 -18.65 38.67 -20.06
C ASP A 772 -19.29 40.06 -20.20
N GLY A 773 -20.33 40.34 -19.40
CA GLY A 773 -21.02 41.62 -19.36
C GLY A 773 -22.10 41.83 -20.42
N THR A 774 -22.38 40.83 -21.24
CA THR A 774 -23.46 40.89 -22.25
C THR A 774 -24.87 40.87 -21.65
N GLY A 775 -25.01 40.41 -20.40
CA GLY A 775 -26.31 40.16 -19.77
C GLY A 775 -27.05 38.96 -20.40
N ALA A 776 -26.39 38.18 -21.27
CA ALA A 776 -26.99 37.06 -21.97
C ALA A 776 -27.17 35.81 -21.10
N CYS A 777 -26.57 35.76 -19.91
CA CYS A 777 -26.71 34.65 -18.97
C CYS A 777 -27.38 35.08 -17.66
N ARG A 778 -28.23 34.22 -17.09
CA ARG A 778 -28.70 34.33 -15.70
C ARG A 778 -28.68 32.98 -14.98
N ILE A 779 -28.65 33.02 -13.64
CA ILE A 779 -28.82 31.82 -12.81
C ILE A 779 -30.28 31.65 -12.40
N VAL A 780 -30.75 30.41 -12.49
CA VAL A 780 -32.10 30.01 -12.11
C VAL A 780 -32.00 28.91 -11.05
N SER A 781 -32.74 29.07 -9.96
CA SER A 781 -32.92 28.02 -8.94
C SER A 781 -34.24 27.30 -9.22
N LEU A 782 -34.17 25.99 -9.42
CA LEU A 782 -35.31 25.14 -9.74
C LEU A 782 -35.56 24.14 -8.61
N THR A 783 -36.82 23.84 -8.29
CA THR A 783 -37.20 22.74 -7.38
C THR A 783 -38.10 21.76 -8.14
N PRO A 784 -38.12 20.46 -7.79
CA PRO A 784 -38.95 19.49 -8.48
C PRO A 784 -40.43 19.89 -8.42
N ALA A 785 -41.08 19.96 -9.59
CA ALA A 785 -42.50 20.26 -9.69
C ALA A 785 -43.34 19.03 -9.28
N GLY A 786 -44.40 19.27 -8.50
CA GLY A 786 -45.23 18.20 -7.96
C GLY A 786 -44.59 17.48 -6.76
N GLY A 787 -45.40 17.15 -5.76
CA GLY A 787 -44.92 16.59 -4.49
C GLY A 787 -45.80 16.90 -3.28
N GLU A 788 -46.80 17.77 -3.46
CA GLU A 788 -47.87 17.96 -2.50
C GLU A 788 -48.59 16.62 -2.26
N GLY A 789 -48.63 16.17 -1.00
CA GLY A 789 -49.20 14.88 -0.62
C GLY A 789 -48.25 13.67 -0.62
N GLN A 790 -47.01 13.78 -1.13
CA GLN A 790 -46.02 12.69 -1.04
C GLN A 790 -45.46 12.55 0.37
N SER A 791 -45.21 11.31 0.81
CA SER A 791 -44.49 11.00 2.05
C SER A 791 -43.02 11.43 1.99
N SER A 792 -42.40 11.59 3.15
CA SER A 792 -40.97 11.93 3.25
C SER A 792 -40.06 10.91 2.55
N ALA A 793 -40.40 9.62 2.59
CA ALA A 793 -39.64 8.55 1.96
C ALA A 793 -39.69 8.61 0.42
N GLU A 794 -40.85 8.92 -0.14
CA GLU A 794 -41.04 9.09 -1.59
C GLU A 794 -40.21 10.28 -2.10
N ARG A 795 -40.25 11.41 -1.39
CA ARG A 795 -39.45 12.61 -1.71
C ARG A 795 -37.95 12.28 -1.71
N GLN A 796 -37.44 11.61 -0.67
CA GLN A 796 -36.04 11.20 -0.59
C GLN A 796 -35.61 10.23 -1.71
N MET A 797 -36.53 9.42 -2.24
CA MET A 797 -36.24 8.55 -3.37
C MET A 797 -36.10 9.35 -4.67
N VAL A 798 -37.02 10.28 -4.94
CA VAL A 798 -36.94 11.20 -6.08
C VAL A 798 -35.67 12.05 -6.00
N ASP A 799 -35.35 12.60 -4.83
CA ASP A 799 -34.17 13.44 -4.64
C ASP A 799 -32.87 12.66 -4.91
N ARG A 800 -32.80 11.37 -4.56
CA ARG A 800 -31.66 10.49 -4.87
C ARG A 800 -31.52 10.18 -6.36
N GLN A 801 -32.63 10.15 -7.09
CA GLN A 801 -32.63 9.94 -8.54
C GLN A 801 -32.18 11.22 -9.26
N LEU A 802 -32.73 12.38 -8.88
CA LEU A 802 -32.38 13.67 -9.46
C LEU A 802 -30.93 14.07 -9.21
N GLU A 803 -30.36 13.76 -8.03
CA GLU A 803 -28.93 13.99 -7.74
C GLU A 803 -28.01 13.34 -8.79
N LYS A 804 -28.44 12.25 -9.42
CA LYS A 804 -27.68 11.53 -10.45
C LYS A 804 -28.08 11.91 -11.87
N ALA A 805 -29.35 12.20 -12.11
CA ALA A 805 -29.90 12.35 -13.46
C ALA A 805 -30.00 13.80 -13.93
N ALA A 806 -30.27 14.75 -13.03
CA ALA A 806 -30.52 16.14 -13.38
C ALA A 806 -29.26 16.91 -13.84
N PRO A 807 -28.06 16.74 -13.22
CA PRO A 807 -26.87 17.43 -13.68
C PRO A 807 -26.54 17.09 -15.14
N GLY A 808 -26.43 18.11 -15.98
CA GLY A 808 -26.17 17.98 -17.42
C GLY A 808 -27.42 18.06 -18.29
N GLU A 809 -28.64 18.08 -17.74
CA GLU A 809 -29.84 18.29 -18.55
C GLU A 809 -29.79 19.64 -19.27
N LEU A 810 -29.70 19.60 -20.61
CA LEU A 810 -29.67 20.75 -21.50
C LEU A 810 -31.02 20.90 -22.18
N TRP A 811 -31.70 22.00 -21.88
CA TRP A 811 -33.04 22.32 -22.32
C TRP A 811 -32.99 23.45 -23.35
N ARG A 812 -33.83 23.35 -24.39
CA ARG A 812 -34.15 24.48 -25.25
C ARG A 812 -35.28 25.27 -24.59
N THR A 813 -35.13 26.58 -24.49
CA THR A 813 -36.14 27.51 -23.94
C THR A 813 -36.70 28.37 -25.08
N PRO A 814 -37.74 29.20 -24.88
CA PRO A 814 -38.26 30.03 -25.97
C PRO A 814 -37.21 30.98 -26.57
N ASN A 815 -36.48 31.69 -25.71
CA ASN A 815 -35.52 32.72 -26.13
C ASN A 815 -34.06 32.23 -26.12
N GLY A 816 -33.80 30.99 -25.71
CA GLY A 816 -32.43 30.43 -25.71
C GLY A 816 -32.33 29.02 -25.15
N ALA A 817 -31.43 28.78 -24.21
CA ALA A 817 -31.17 27.46 -23.65
C ALA A 817 -30.96 27.51 -22.13
N LEU A 818 -31.23 26.41 -21.44
CA LEU A 818 -31.02 26.25 -20.00
C LEU A 818 -30.25 24.96 -19.73
N LEU A 819 -29.25 25.00 -18.86
CA LEU A 819 -28.44 23.85 -18.47
C LEU A 819 -28.46 23.68 -16.94
N ILE A 820 -28.88 22.51 -16.47
CA ILE A 820 -28.82 22.16 -15.04
C ILE A 820 -27.39 21.74 -14.67
N LEU A 821 -26.79 22.42 -13.70
CA LEU A 821 -25.39 22.20 -13.29
C LEU A 821 -25.25 21.21 -12.13
N ASN A 822 -26.19 21.22 -11.19
CA ASN A 822 -26.19 20.36 -10.00
C ASN A 822 -27.61 20.19 -9.44
N TYR A 823 -27.76 19.27 -8.48
CA TYR A 823 -28.96 19.13 -7.65
C TYR A 823 -28.56 18.87 -6.20
N GLN A 824 -29.04 19.68 -5.26
CA GLN A 824 -28.76 19.55 -3.84
C GLN A 824 -29.96 18.93 -3.11
N ARG A 825 -29.78 17.71 -2.57
CA ARG A 825 -30.87 16.95 -1.93
C ARG A 825 -31.42 17.59 -0.65
N HIS A 826 -30.57 18.26 0.13
CA HIS A 826 -30.97 18.84 1.41
C HIS A 826 -31.88 20.06 1.22
N ASP A 827 -31.61 20.87 0.20
CA ASP A 827 -32.39 22.07 -0.14
C ASP A 827 -33.40 21.82 -1.26
N ARG A 828 -33.46 20.60 -1.80
CA ARG A 828 -34.29 20.20 -2.95
C ARG A 828 -34.27 21.21 -4.09
N THR A 829 -33.06 21.73 -4.36
CA THR A 829 -32.84 22.82 -5.32
C THR A 829 -31.79 22.40 -6.34
N ALA A 830 -32.10 22.58 -7.62
CA ALA A 830 -31.16 22.53 -8.74
C ALA A 830 -30.69 23.94 -9.09
N THR A 831 -29.39 24.10 -9.31
CA THR A 831 -28.83 25.32 -9.90
C THR A 831 -28.70 25.14 -11.41
N ALA A 832 -29.29 26.06 -12.18
CA ALA A 832 -29.21 26.06 -13.64
C ALA A 832 -28.69 27.41 -14.17
N VAL A 833 -28.03 27.37 -15.33
CA VAL A 833 -27.66 28.55 -16.11
C VAL A 833 -28.62 28.64 -17.29
N GLU A 834 -29.28 29.78 -17.45
CA GLU A 834 -30.05 30.10 -18.64
C GLU A 834 -29.28 31.12 -19.49
N TYR A 835 -29.23 30.87 -20.79
CA TYR A 835 -28.63 31.72 -21.80
C TYR A 835 -29.70 32.20 -22.78
N SER A 836 -29.73 33.50 -23.05
CA SER A 836 -30.58 34.17 -24.03
C SER A 836 -29.73 35.20 -24.79
N PRO A 837 -29.50 35.04 -26.11
CA PRO A 837 -28.64 35.94 -26.88
C PRO A 837 -29.04 37.42 -26.81
N GLY A 838 -30.33 37.71 -26.60
CA GLY A 838 -30.86 39.07 -26.50
C GLY A 838 -30.87 39.66 -25.09
N GLY A 839 -30.42 38.90 -24.07
CA GLY A 839 -30.51 39.31 -22.66
C GLY A 839 -31.94 39.43 -22.13
N THR A 840 -32.94 38.96 -22.90
CA THR A 840 -34.34 38.92 -22.51
C THR A 840 -34.70 37.55 -21.97
N PHE A 841 -35.26 37.50 -20.76
CA PHE A 841 -35.58 36.25 -20.10
C PHE A 841 -37.02 36.22 -19.60
N ASP A 842 -37.79 35.25 -20.08
CA ASP A 842 -39.16 34.99 -19.61
C ASP A 842 -39.15 34.04 -18.41
N PRO A 843 -40.22 33.98 -17.60
CA PRO A 843 -40.37 32.93 -16.59
C PRO A 843 -40.24 31.54 -17.23
N ILE A 844 -39.43 30.67 -16.61
CA ILE A 844 -39.12 29.34 -17.15
C ILE A 844 -39.47 28.23 -16.16
N GLU A 845 -40.26 27.27 -16.63
CA GLU A 845 -40.66 26.06 -15.90
C GLU A 845 -40.46 24.85 -16.82
N PRO A 846 -39.23 24.30 -16.88
CA PRO A 846 -39.00 23.06 -17.63
C PRO A 846 -39.90 21.95 -17.09
N PRO A 847 -40.44 21.06 -17.94
CA PRO A 847 -41.23 19.92 -17.47
C PRO A 847 -40.58 19.16 -16.29
N GLY A 848 -41.31 19.07 -15.17
CA GLY A 848 -40.82 18.43 -13.93
C GLY A 848 -40.09 19.37 -12.97
N TRP A 849 -39.95 20.64 -13.31
CA TRP A 849 -39.29 21.68 -12.51
C TRP A 849 -40.19 22.92 -12.37
N GLN A 850 -40.08 23.60 -11.24
CA GLN A 850 -40.69 24.92 -11.01
C GLN A 850 -39.66 25.87 -10.40
N ALA A 851 -39.82 27.17 -10.61
CA ALA A 851 -38.90 28.16 -10.05
C ALA A 851 -38.95 28.12 -8.51
N ALA A 852 -37.79 27.94 -7.87
CA ALA A 852 -37.70 27.92 -6.41
C ALA A 852 -37.72 29.34 -5.81
N ARG A 853 -37.15 30.31 -6.55
CA ARG A 853 -37.04 31.73 -6.15
C ARG A 853 -37.04 32.62 -7.39
N ALA A 854 -37.40 33.89 -7.22
CA ALA A 854 -37.24 34.89 -8.26
C ALA A 854 -35.73 35.07 -8.59
N PRO A 855 -35.36 35.19 -9.88
CA PRO A 855 -33.99 35.51 -10.26
C PRO A 855 -33.58 36.88 -9.70
N ILE A 856 -32.41 36.94 -9.05
CA ILE A 856 -31.84 38.21 -8.57
C ILE A 856 -30.88 38.73 -9.65
N PRO A 857 -31.04 39.98 -10.13
CA PRO A 857 -30.08 40.60 -11.05
C PRO A 857 -28.69 40.68 -10.42
N CYS A 858 -27.67 40.19 -11.12
CA CYS A 858 -26.27 40.28 -10.72
C CYS A 858 -25.75 41.72 -10.91
N TRP A 859 -25.03 42.26 -9.92
CA TRP A 859 -24.40 43.57 -10.03
C TRP A 859 -23.20 43.56 -11.00
N GLY A 860 -22.37 42.52 -10.97
CA GLY A 860 -21.12 42.52 -11.71
C GLY A 860 -21.31 42.19 -13.19
N ASN A 861 -20.76 43.05 -14.05
CA ASN A 861 -20.37 42.74 -15.44
C ASN A 861 -18.82 42.70 -15.51
N ALA A 862 -18.22 42.06 -16.53
CA ALA A 862 -16.76 41.95 -16.66
C ALA A 862 -16.06 43.31 -16.51
N ASP A 863 -16.59 44.34 -17.18
CA ASP A 863 -16.02 45.68 -17.19
C ASP A 863 -15.98 46.31 -15.79
N ARG A 864 -17.06 46.19 -15.02
CA ARG A 864 -17.15 46.66 -13.63
C ARG A 864 -16.16 45.93 -12.73
N VAL A 865 -16.02 44.62 -12.90
CA VAL A 865 -15.07 43.84 -12.10
C VAL A 865 -13.62 44.22 -12.42
N VAL A 866 -13.28 44.35 -13.69
CA VAL A 866 -11.95 44.83 -14.14
C VAL A 866 -11.68 46.21 -13.59
N ARG A 867 -12.66 47.12 -13.71
CA ARG A 867 -12.57 48.48 -13.21
C ARG A 867 -12.35 48.51 -11.70
N LEU A 868 -13.08 47.68 -10.95
CA LEU A 868 -12.91 47.55 -9.50
C LEU A 868 -11.50 47.07 -9.14
N ILE A 869 -11.01 46.03 -9.81
CA ILE A 869 -9.66 45.47 -9.58
C ILE A 869 -8.58 46.52 -9.87
N GLN A 870 -8.72 47.28 -10.96
CA GLN A 870 -7.80 48.38 -11.30
C GLN A 870 -7.82 49.46 -10.22
N LEU A 871 -9.00 49.91 -9.81
CA LEU A 871 -9.15 50.94 -8.77
C LEU A 871 -8.57 50.49 -7.42
N LEU A 872 -8.75 49.24 -7.02
CA LEU A 872 -8.14 48.69 -5.81
C LEU A 872 -6.61 48.64 -5.91
N THR A 873 -6.08 48.31 -7.09
CA THR A 873 -4.63 48.31 -7.34
C THR A 873 -4.06 49.73 -7.26
N ASP A 874 -4.78 50.71 -7.81
CA ASP A 874 -4.32 52.10 -7.91
C ASP A 874 -4.51 52.89 -6.60
N ARG A 875 -5.59 52.63 -5.85
CA ARG A 875 -6.04 53.45 -4.71
C ARG A 875 -6.01 52.74 -3.36
N GLY A 876 -5.81 51.42 -3.33
CA GLY A 876 -5.99 50.60 -2.14
C GLY A 876 -7.47 50.49 -1.71
N PRO A 877 -7.75 49.92 -0.52
CA PRO A 877 -9.11 49.76 -0.02
C PRO A 877 -9.89 51.08 0.10
N ALA A 878 -11.22 51.01 -0.01
CA ALA A 878 -12.08 52.18 0.15
C ALA A 878 -12.18 52.59 1.63
N THR A 879 -12.22 53.89 1.90
CA THR A 879 -12.41 54.44 3.24
C THR A 879 -13.90 54.40 3.59
N ILE A 880 -14.30 53.47 4.47
CA ILE A 880 -15.70 53.24 4.86
C ILE A 880 -15.86 53.46 6.37
N ASP A 881 -16.83 54.29 6.75
CA ASP A 881 -17.30 54.43 8.13
C ASP A 881 -18.33 53.33 8.43
N ALA A 882 -17.91 52.30 9.16
CA ALA A 882 -18.70 51.09 9.39
C ALA A 882 -19.99 51.37 10.19
N ALA A 883 -19.87 52.12 11.29
CA ALA A 883 -20.99 52.44 12.18
C ALA A 883 -22.03 53.32 11.47
N ALA A 884 -21.58 54.38 10.78
CA ALA A 884 -22.49 55.24 10.04
C ALA A 884 -23.20 54.49 8.90
N THR A 885 -22.50 53.59 8.19
CA THR A 885 -23.06 52.81 7.08
C THR A 885 -24.17 51.86 7.55
N VAL A 886 -23.94 51.15 8.66
CA VAL A 886 -24.94 50.23 9.24
C VAL A 886 -26.18 51.00 9.70
N ASN A 887 -26.01 52.10 10.43
CA ASN A 887 -27.12 52.90 10.93
C ASN A 887 -27.94 53.51 9.79
N ASN A 888 -27.28 54.05 8.77
CA ASN A 888 -27.96 54.60 7.58
C ASN A 888 -28.75 53.52 6.82
N LEU A 889 -28.20 52.31 6.69
CA LEU A 889 -28.91 51.20 6.03
C LEU A 889 -30.15 50.78 6.83
N ALA A 890 -30.01 50.62 8.15
CA ALA A 890 -31.12 50.27 9.03
C ALA A 890 -32.25 51.31 8.96
N GLU A 891 -31.91 52.59 9.09
CA GLU A 891 -32.88 53.69 9.07
C GLU A 891 -33.59 53.81 7.72
N ARG A 892 -32.84 53.85 6.60
CA ARG A 892 -33.42 54.08 5.26
C ARG A 892 -34.22 52.89 4.74
N ALA A 893 -33.83 51.67 5.11
CA ALA A 893 -34.55 50.45 4.72
C ALA A 893 -35.69 50.09 5.70
N GLY A 894 -35.73 50.68 6.89
CA GLY A 894 -36.67 50.28 7.95
C GLY A 894 -36.36 48.90 8.53
N LEU A 895 -35.08 48.51 8.54
CA LEU A 895 -34.59 47.21 9.02
C LEU A 895 -34.12 47.29 10.48
N GLY A 896 -34.08 46.14 11.16
CA GLY A 896 -33.37 46.05 12.43
C GLY A 896 -31.87 46.30 12.26
N VAL A 897 -31.24 46.98 13.21
CA VAL A 897 -29.79 47.29 13.14
C VAL A 897 -28.94 46.01 13.05
N ALA A 898 -29.32 44.95 13.76
CA ALA A 898 -28.64 43.65 13.67
C ALA A 898 -28.75 43.02 12.27
N ASP A 899 -29.87 43.22 11.55
CA ASP A 899 -30.03 42.77 10.17
C ASP A 899 -29.13 43.57 9.21
N ALA A 900 -29.00 44.88 9.43
CA ALA A 900 -28.08 45.73 8.65
C ALA A 900 -26.60 45.35 8.87
N VAL A 901 -26.19 45.00 10.10
CA VAL A 901 -24.84 44.48 10.39
C VAL A 901 -24.56 43.20 9.61
N GLU A 902 -25.48 42.24 9.62
CA GLU A 902 -25.36 40.97 8.91
C GLU A 902 -25.39 41.11 7.37
N ILE A 903 -26.12 42.11 6.85
CA ILE A 903 -26.08 42.48 5.44
C ILE A 903 -24.69 43.00 5.07
N CYS A 904 -24.12 43.93 5.84
CA CYS A 904 -22.80 44.50 5.56
C CYS A 904 -21.62 43.52 5.82
N ARG A 905 -21.81 42.51 6.69
CA ARG A 905 -20.77 41.58 7.17
C ARG A 905 -19.55 42.28 7.79
N PHE A 906 -19.79 43.35 8.55
CA PHE A 906 -18.71 44.04 9.25
C PHE A 906 -18.34 43.32 10.55
N PRO A 907 -17.04 43.15 10.85
CA PRO A 907 -16.60 42.57 12.11
C PRO A 907 -17.03 43.44 13.30
N ALA A 908 -17.30 42.83 14.45
CA ALA A 908 -17.74 43.57 15.63
C ALA A 908 -16.68 44.58 16.09
N GLU A 909 -15.40 44.29 15.85
CA GLU A 909 -14.24 45.08 16.26
C GLU A 909 -14.12 46.44 15.53
N VAL A 910 -14.85 46.63 14.42
CA VAL A 910 -14.87 47.90 13.68
C VAL A 910 -16.17 48.69 13.85
N LEU A 911 -17.09 48.18 14.67
CA LEU A 911 -18.35 48.83 15.02
C LEU A 911 -18.24 49.46 16.42
N ASP A 912 -19.11 50.43 16.70
CA ASP A 912 -19.23 51.01 18.05
C ASP A 912 -19.88 49.99 19.02
N ASP A 913 -19.48 50.02 20.29
CA ASP A 913 -19.90 49.05 21.33
C ASP A 913 -21.43 48.97 21.54
N ASP A 914 -22.18 50.01 21.15
CA ASP A 914 -23.64 50.10 21.28
C ASP A 914 -24.42 49.52 20.09
N ILE A 915 -23.73 49.11 19.01
CA ILE A 915 -24.36 48.52 17.83
C ILE A 915 -24.62 47.02 18.06
N PRO A 916 -25.87 46.54 18.01
CA PRO A 916 -26.17 45.12 18.22
C PRO A 916 -25.66 44.26 17.07
N THR A 917 -24.75 43.33 17.36
CA THR A 917 -24.15 42.39 16.39
C THR A 917 -24.84 41.01 16.36
N THR A 918 -25.88 40.81 17.16
CA THR A 918 -26.66 39.56 17.23
C THR A 918 -28.15 39.84 17.18
N GLY A 919 -28.95 38.84 16.77
CA GLY A 919 -30.42 38.96 16.72
C GLY A 919 -31.00 39.31 15.35
N ALA A 920 -30.23 39.18 14.27
CA ALA A 920 -30.73 39.34 12.90
C ALA A 920 -31.81 38.30 12.57
N THR A 921 -32.91 38.76 11.97
CA THR A 921 -34.13 37.97 11.72
C THR A 921 -34.36 37.64 10.24
N LEU A 922 -33.72 38.39 9.33
CA LEU A 922 -33.85 38.17 7.88
C LEU A 922 -33.28 36.81 7.47
N SER A 923 -33.88 36.19 6.45
CA SER A 923 -33.32 34.98 5.84
C SER A 923 -32.00 35.28 5.10
N TYR A 924 -31.12 34.29 5.00
CA TYR A 924 -29.84 34.44 4.28
C TYR A 924 -30.03 34.95 2.84
N SER A 925 -31.04 34.45 2.12
CA SER A 925 -31.30 34.87 0.74
C SER A 925 -31.71 36.33 0.62
N MET A 926 -32.50 36.85 1.56
CA MET A 926 -32.88 38.27 1.55
C MET A 926 -31.69 39.15 1.91
N ARG A 927 -30.84 38.71 2.85
CA ARG A 927 -29.60 39.44 3.18
C ARG A 927 -28.67 39.52 1.98
N ASP A 928 -28.50 38.42 1.25
CA ASP A 928 -27.65 38.36 0.07
C ASP A 928 -28.18 39.27 -1.05
N ALA A 929 -29.50 39.31 -1.26
CA ALA A 929 -30.14 40.17 -2.25
C ALA A 929 -29.96 41.68 -1.95
N VAL A 930 -30.10 42.09 -0.68
CA VAL A 930 -29.83 43.47 -0.27
C VAL A 930 -28.33 43.79 -0.35
N ARG A 931 -27.46 42.85 0.07
CA ARG A 931 -26.00 43.01 0.01
C ARG A 931 -25.50 43.23 -1.43
N GLU A 932 -26.11 42.55 -2.40
CA GLU A 932 -25.78 42.72 -3.82
C GLU A 932 -25.95 44.17 -4.30
N ARG A 933 -26.80 44.97 -3.63
CA ARG A 933 -27.07 46.38 -3.97
C ARG A 933 -26.20 47.39 -3.22
N LEU A 934 -25.34 46.93 -2.31
CA LEU A 934 -24.40 47.82 -1.60
C LEU A 934 -23.22 48.25 -2.47
N MET A 935 -22.95 47.54 -3.56
CA MET A 935 -21.92 47.95 -4.52
C MET A 935 -22.51 48.97 -5.51
N PRO A 936 -21.88 50.14 -5.71
CA PRO A 936 -22.36 51.14 -6.67
C PRO A 936 -22.20 50.69 -8.12
N ASP A 937 -23.04 51.22 -9.02
CA ASP A 937 -23.00 50.90 -10.46
C ASP A 937 -21.68 51.28 -11.13
N ASP A 938 -21.07 52.41 -10.74
CA ASP A 938 -19.67 52.74 -11.03
C ASP A 938 -18.83 52.40 -9.78
N PRO A 939 -17.91 51.41 -9.85
CA PRO A 939 -17.03 51.07 -8.73
C PRO A 939 -16.22 52.26 -8.19
N ALA A 940 -15.96 53.30 -8.99
CA ALA A 940 -15.21 54.48 -8.55
C ALA A 940 -15.90 55.24 -7.39
N ASP A 941 -17.22 55.15 -7.29
CA ASP A 941 -18.01 55.83 -6.27
C ASP A 941 -17.72 55.31 -4.85
N LEU A 942 -17.17 54.10 -4.70
CA LEU A 942 -16.74 53.57 -3.41
C LEU A 942 -15.75 54.48 -2.67
N TRP A 943 -14.89 55.20 -3.41
CA TRP A 943 -13.91 56.14 -2.83
C TRP A 943 -14.43 57.58 -2.74
N ILE A 944 -15.66 57.84 -3.20
CA ILE A 944 -16.27 59.19 -3.23
C ILE A 944 -17.44 59.27 -2.25
N THR A 945 -18.40 58.36 -2.37
CA THR A 945 -19.66 58.35 -1.60
C THR A 945 -19.80 57.14 -0.68
N GLY A 946 -18.97 56.11 -0.85
CA GLY A 946 -18.99 54.89 -0.03
C GLY A 946 -19.92 53.81 -0.58
N LEU A 947 -20.48 52.96 0.28
CA LEU A 947 -21.42 51.92 -0.14
C LEU A 947 -22.75 52.53 -0.59
N ALA A 948 -23.40 51.89 -1.57
CA ALA A 948 -24.66 52.33 -2.18
C ALA A 948 -25.89 52.03 -1.29
N VAL A 949 -25.90 52.60 -0.09
CA VAL A 949 -26.95 52.37 0.93
C VAL A 949 -28.35 52.71 0.42
N ASP A 950 -28.48 53.79 -0.37
CA ASP A 950 -29.76 54.21 -0.95
C ASP A 950 -30.34 53.16 -1.91
N ALA A 951 -29.51 52.64 -2.81
CA ALA A 951 -29.92 51.61 -3.76
C ALA A 951 -30.37 50.32 -3.06
N ALA A 952 -29.66 49.93 -2.00
CA ALA A 952 -30.02 48.78 -1.18
C ALA A 952 -31.33 48.98 -0.43
N ALA A 953 -31.54 50.16 0.16
CA ALA A 953 -32.77 50.52 0.88
C ALA A 953 -33.99 50.62 -0.05
N ASP A 954 -33.83 51.20 -1.24
CA ASP A 954 -34.88 51.29 -2.26
C ASP A 954 -35.31 49.90 -2.75
N TRP A 955 -34.34 49.03 -3.01
CA TRP A 955 -34.63 47.65 -3.42
C TRP A 955 -35.41 46.90 -2.34
N TRP A 956 -34.97 46.99 -1.08
CA TRP A 956 -35.64 46.35 0.06
C TRP A 956 -37.08 46.84 0.21
N ARG A 957 -37.33 48.15 0.14
CA ARG A 957 -38.70 48.69 0.22
C ARG A 957 -39.63 48.20 -0.89
N THR A 958 -39.08 47.77 -2.01
CA THR A 958 -39.85 47.32 -3.18
C THR A 958 -40.08 45.80 -3.19
N HIS A 959 -39.17 45.00 -2.60
CA HIS A 959 -39.15 43.53 -2.73
C HIS A 959 -39.03 42.78 -1.38
N GLY A 960 -38.99 43.51 -0.26
CA GLY A 960 -38.72 42.97 1.08
C GLY A 960 -39.94 42.35 1.78
N GLU A 961 -41.14 42.67 1.32
CA GLU A 961 -42.42 42.01 1.68
C GLU A 961 -42.77 40.91 0.68
#